data_AF-A0A2E9Q726-F1
#
_entry.id   AF-A0A2E9Q726-F1
#
_cell.length_a   1.000
_cell.length_b   1.000
_cell.length_c   1.000
_cell.angle_alpha   90.00
_cell.angle_beta   90.00
_cell.angle_gamma   90.00
#
_symmetry.space_group_name_H-M   'P 1'
#
loop_
_entity.id
_entity.type
_entity.pdbx_description
1 polymer ?
#
loop_
_entity_poly.entity_id
_entity_poly.type
_entity_poly.pdbx_seq_one_letter_code
_entity_poly.pdbx_strand_id
1 'polypeptide(L)'
;MLFTCLVLTGCKKNTDGQSIPILPVATDSSANNVQTPVVPNEPEPQVSLPGNFGSDGPEAFLMTDPASVNRYANLVFSFSERMDIAAVESSMQIVDSGGNPIPGPGSGGTFRWVSPRKVIFDPYKELKDDEGYQILFGTGSTTEDGDSLLVDSRTFTIQTEPSFQMTHTVNGIALGGSRGVSLSQATHPTVTLTSVLSNHDRVESLKLSSLDGDSVTLCSGGCSTDTFSTNLSAGALAPSNGGNPYYYEIELPNGRRYYKQLTFNYGSFSGNPNDIQADIGAAVLDNAHMMEVLSRIFERFALADFKVTNKTFNDFASERTTTTRRPGCIDTTNIDSGTNPSSYHAFEYIRSYGNGTGSYSEGYGYCGFFLNNYGTGLGSADFTIDVYVTSMTVNPTVGTGVPNVDANLAAYDNGSPGLGADINGHQVALDLVLVSKLSDMCGFCLLGLVLGNNDKIVFTAQAVMDYDGSPGNRKISRARVIPTTDTNGQMAFNIKTPFQTDDPYFNLADPDEVAGDPRRFHMSPWTNDIDVINLDAKASTAGIFSWGFIGDLIASIATGIANNITPIIQPQIVQSILQDVIEQIAPNVINAILDNLQSPGLPIPLPSHLPAPLNNTELRMKLKVEQGLQARVSGSNRGLVAQAGTGITASMSPANPNAPQPMLGVHSFNTYRSAAPSWSYPFSQSAAKPGLLLALHSDAINQAMFSLWQVGALSLSIDAGFINQINTYAGTDPLRQLTDDLLKVGTLVTVLAPGKDTITGLDGSNNPFVIDSADDVIIQVNPVLAPVVRFAPLSGGAGTEKAGLTLDFGDLELIIKGKKSNNSTYTIAKLRTSLTASGSADLLEFSNPTGNPAFANTTALQIQIDPTSMYYIVEVLEGPSNNPYGLDPEKMYRVVDPLVKSLVVPLLNNILYEVPLAKQIPLSTSVSNGLRTGAGACWLNLDRNVIRVETLPIPSNETNPYLFARLEAMTSDKGEVIGCP
;
A
#
# COMPACT_ATOMS: atom_id res chain seq x y z
N MET A 1 20.90 36.06 13.62
CA MET A 1 20.87 35.94 15.10
C MET A 1 19.44 35.59 15.49
N LEU A 2 19.12 34.31 15.39
CA LEU A 2 17.78 33.76 15.14
C LEU A 2 17.32 32.81 16.27
N PHE A 3 17.88 32.96 17.48
CA PHE A 3 17.76 31.93 18.54
C PHE A 3 17.20 32.46 19.87
N THR A 4 16.55 33.63 19.89
CA THR A 4 16.06 34.24 21.15
C THR A 4 14.59 34.68 21.15
N CYS A 5 13.80 34.40 20.11
CA CYS A 5 12.35 34.73 20.11
C CYS A 5 11.41 33.54 20.38
N LEU A 6 11.93 32.34 20.63
CA LEU A 6 11.11 31.13 20.91
C LEU A 6 10.85 30.88 22.40
N VAL A 7 11.38 31.71 23.30
CA VAL A 7 11.20 31.56 24.75
C VAL A 7 10.93 32.94 25.34
N LEU A 8 9.66 33.22 25.67
CA LEU A 8 9.11 34.37 26.43
C LEU A 8 8.12 35.24 25.63
N THR A 9 6.86 34.82 25.56
CA THR A 9 5.72 35.70 25.82
C THR A 9 4.59 34.92 26.49
N GLY A 10 4.44 35.12 27.79
CA GLY A 10 3.22 34.77 28.50
C GLY A 10 2.07 35.63 28.00
N CYS A 11 0.90 35.00 27.83
CA CYS A 11 -0.35 35.67 27.54
C CYS A 11 -0.65 36.74 28.60
N LYS A 12 -0.50 38.02 28.25
CA LYS A 12 -1.22 39.09 28.94
C LYS A 12 -2.62 39.15 28.35
N LYS A 13 -3.61 38.96 29.21
CA LYS A 13 -5.02 39.21 28.95
C LYS A 13 -5.17 40.69 28.58
N ASN A 14 -5.44 41.00 27.31
CA ASN A 14 -5.73 42.36 26.86
C ASN A 14 -7.25 42.56 26.96
N THR A 15 -7.69 43.48 27.80
CA THR A 15 -9.11 43.71 28.16
C THR A 15 -9.78 44.83 27.39
N ASP A 16 -9.24 45.27 26.25
CA ASP A 16 -9.88 46.27 25.40
C ASP A 16 -10.03 45.74 23.97
N GLY A 17 -11.26 45.81 23.44
CA GLY A 17 -11.71 45.19 22.20
C GLY A 17 -11.06 45.72 20.91
N GLN A 18 -9.80 45.36 20.68
CA GLN A 18 -9.17 45.42 19.36
C GLN A 18 -9.09 44.01 18.76
N SER A 19 -9.57 43.90 17.52
CA SER A 19 -9.49 42.73 16.66
C SER A 19 -8.07 42.16 16.66
N ILE A 20 -7.93 40.88 17.01
CA ILE A 20 -6.73 40.10 16.74
C ILE A 20 -6.49 40.18 15.22
N PRO A 21 -5.32 40.62 14.74
CA PRO A 21 -5.01 40.53 13.32
C PRO A 21 -4.81 39.06 12.99
N ILE A 22 -5.89 38.40 12.58
CA ILE A 22 -5.86 37.04 12.04
C ILE A 22 -5.31 37.19 10.62
N LEU A 23 -4.14 36.59 10.37
CA LEU A 23 -3.33 36.60 9.15
C LEU A 23 -2.37 37.80 9.00
N PRO A 24 -1.06 37.63 9.25
CA PRO A 24 -0.08 38.51 8.63
C PRO A 24 -0.14 38.28 7.12
N VAL A 25 -0.56 39.29 6.37
CA VAL A 25 -0.31 39.37 4.93
C VAL A 25 1.20 39.28 4.75
N ALA A 26 1.69 38.19 4.17
CA ALA A 26 3.11 38.00 3.93
C ALA A 26 3.59 39.04 2.90
N THR A 27 4.13 40.16 3.38
CA THR A 27 4.98 41.04 2.57
C THR A 27 6.40 40.51 2.62
N ASP A 28 6.67 39.38 1.96
CA ASP A 28 8.06 38.93 1.77
C ASP A 28 8.49 39.23 0.33
N SER A 29 9.25 40.30 0.20
CA SER A 29 9.89 40.77 -1.04
C SER A 29 11.32 40.26 -1.17
N SER A 30 11.70 39.20 -0.45
CA SER A 30 13.03 38.60 -0.58
C SER A 30 13.05 37.48 -1.63
N ALA A 31 13.75 37.76 -2.72
CA ALA A 31 13.96 36.87 -3.85
C ALA A 31 14.59 35.52 -3.44
N ASN A 32 13.88 34.42 -3.74
CA ASN A 32 14.41 33.10 -4.09
C ASN A 32 13.29 32.27 -4.75
N ASN A 33 13.11 32.39 -6.07
CA ASN A 33 12.39 31.46 -6.98
C ASN A 33 11.23 30.60 -6.40
N VAL A 34 10.26 31.20 -5.72
CA VAL A 34 8.99 30.55 -5.33
C VAL A 34 7.94 30.91 -6.38
N GLN A 35 7.82 30.14 -7.47
CA GLN A 35 6.75 30.37 -8.45
C GLN A 35 5.41 29.82 -7.90
N THR A 36 4.82 30.55 -6.95
CA THR A 36 3.36 30.56 -6.80
C THR A 36 2.84 31.53 -7.88
N PRO A 37 1.82 31.19 -8.70
CA PRO A 37 1.24 32.15 -9.64
C PRO A 37 0.90 33.44 -8.89
N VAL A 38 1.33 34.57 -9.45
CA VAL A 38 1.11 35.90 -8.86
C VAL A 38 -0.39 36.08 -8.66
N VAL A 39 -0.76 36.60 -7.48
CA VAL A 39 -2.13 36.97 -7.11
C VAL A 39 -2.86 37.58 -8.31
N PRO A 40 -4.07 37.10 -8.68
CA PRO A 40 -4.89 37.79 -9.65
C PRO A 40 -5.13 39.24 -9.19
N ASN A 41 -4.48 40.15 -9.91
CA ASN A 41 -4.63 41.60 -10.02
C ASN A 41 -4.41 42.52 -8.82
N GLU A 42 -3.59 43.53 -9.13
CA GLU A 42 -3.33 44.74 -8.37
C GLU A 42 -4.63 45.50 -8.02
N PRO A 43 -4.62 46.29 -6.93
CA PRO A 43 -5.80 47.04 -6.50
C PRO A 43 -6.44 47.84 -7.64
N GLU A 44 -7.78 47.91 -7.64
CA GLU A 44 -8.52 48.77 -8.56
C GLU A 44 -7.89 50.16 -8.65
N PRO A 45 -7.78 50.74 -9.86
CA PRO A 45 -7.22 52.07 -10.03
C PRO A 45 -7.97 53.06 -9.13
N GLN A 46 -7.24 53.73 -8.24
CA GLN A 46 -7.85 54.68 -7.31
C GLN A 46 -8.32 55.93 -8.07
N VAL A 47 -9.63 56.12 -8.15
CA VAL A 47 -10.24 57.33 -8.70
C VAL A 47 -10.24 58.41 -7.63
N SER A 48 -9.66 59.58 -7.94
CA SER A 48 -9.69 60.75 -7.06
C SER A 48 -10.90 61.63 -7.35
N LEU A 49 -11.42 62.28 -6.32
CA LEU A 49 -12.51 63.23 -6.46
C LEU A 49 -12.07 64.43 -7.31
N PRO A 50 -12.93 64.98 -8.19
CA PRO A 50 -12.67 66.21 -8.91
C PRO A 50 -12.36 67.38 -7.96
N GLY A 51 -11.46 68.27 -8.35
CA GLY A 51 -11.06 69.41 -7.50
C GLY A 51 -12.18 70.43 -7.23
N ASN A 52 -13.25 70.42 -8.01
CA ASN A 52 -14.46 71.25 -7.88
C ASN A 52 -15.68 70.47 -7.37
N PHE A 53 -15.50 69.26 -6.83
CA PHE A 53 -16.60 68.41 -6.38
C PHE A 53 -17.46 69.12 -5.31
N GLY A 54 -18.72 69.41 -5.67
CA GLY A 54 -19.68 70.11 -4.82
C GLY A 54 -19.67 71.64 -4.88
N SER A 55 -18.94 72.27 -5.80
CA SER A 55 -18.88 73.75 -5.86
C SER A 55 -20.17 74.40 -6.36
N ASP A 56 -20.93 73.69 -7.21
CA ASP A 56 -22.12 74.22 -7.89
C ASP A 56 -23.44 73.65 -7.32
N GLY A 57 -23.35 72.76 -6.34
CA GLY A 57 -24.48 72.14 -5.65
C GLY A 57 -24.18 70.72 -5.14
N PRO A 58 -25.18 70.02 -4.58
CA PRO A 58 -25.05 68.63 -4.20
C PRO A 58 -24.74 67.75 -5.42
N GLU A 59 -23.66 66.98 -5.36
CA GLU A 59 -23.15 66.15 -6.45
C GLU A 59 -22.86 64.74 -5.94
N ALA A 60 -23.11 63.74 -6.76
CA ALA A 60 -22.63 62.37 -6.54
C ALA A 60 -21.44 62.05 -7.47
N PHE A 61 -20.58 61.16 -7.03
CA PHE A 61 -19.42 60.70 -7.79
C PHE A 61 -19.19 59.21 -7.56
N LEU A 62 -19.05 58.44 -8.64
CA LEU A 62 -18.69 57.02 -8.58
C LEU A 62 -17.17 56.89 -8.41
N MET A 63 -16.76 56.27 -7.32
CA MET A 63 -15.35 56.09 -6.90
C MET A 63 -14.70 54.85 -7.53
N THR A 64 -15.18 54.42 -8.70
CA THR A 64 -14.69 53.25 -9.46
C THR A 64 -14.52 53.68 -10.91
N ASP A 65 -13.50 53.16 -11.60
CA ASP A 65 -13.32 53.42 -13.03
C ASP A 65 -14.51 52.86 -13.83
N PRO A 66 -15.31 53.73 -14.49
CA PRO A 66 -16.51 53.29 -15.21
C PRO A 66 -16.20 52.46 -16.46
N ALA A 67 -14.97 52.46 -16.97
CA ALA A 67 -14.61 51.77 -18.21
C ALA A 67 -14.40 50.26 -18.07
N SER A 68 -14.20 49.75 -16.85
CA SER A 68 -13.87 48.34 -16.60
C SER A 68 -14.22 47.94 -15.16
N VAL A 69 -15.51 47.94 -14.83
CA VAL A 69 -15.99 47.58 -13.50
C VAL A 69 -16.00 46.06 -13.35
N ASN A 70 -15.34 45.54 -12.30
CA ASN A 70 -15.43 44.13 -11.98
C ASN A 70 -16.90 43.76 -11.68
N ARG A 71 -17.40 42.69 -12.30
CA ARG A 71 -18.79 42.20 -12.18
C ARG A 71 -19.22 41.86 -10.75
N TYR A 72 -18.24 41.64 -9.87
CA TYR A 72 -18.40 41.33 -8.45
C TYR A 72 -18.08 42.52 -7.52
N ALA A 73 -17.70 43.67 -8.08
CA ALA A 73 -17.30 44.83 -7.30
C ALA A 73 -18.47 45.51 -6.61
N ASN A 74 -18.16 46.08 -5.44
CA ASN A 74 -19.04 47.04 -4.81
C ASN A 74 -18.99 48.37 -5.57
N LEU A 75 -20.14 49.01 -5.76
CA LEU A 75 -20.22 50.34 -6.34
C LEU A 75 -20.14 51.39 -5.23
N VAL A 76 -19.07 52.17 -5.21
CA VAL A 76 -18.81 53.14 -4.14
C VAL A 76 -19.15 54.53 -4.63
N PHE A 77 -20.10 55.20 -3.99
CA PHE A 77 -20.46 56.59 -4.32
C PHE A 77 -20.03 57.52 -3.19
N SER A 78 -19.42 58.64 -3.58
CA SER A 78 -19.19 59.78 -2.69
C SER A 78 -20.16 60.89 -3.07
N PHE A 79 -20.67 61.60 -2.08
CA PHE A 79 -21.51 62.77 -2.24
C PHE A 79 -20.78 64.00 -1.71
N SER A 80 -20.96 65.15 -2.36
CA SER A 80 -20.35 66.40 -1.93
C SER A 80 -20.96 66.92 -0.62
N GLU A 81 -22.25 66.65 -0.43
CA GLU A 81 -23.05 67.05 0.73
C GLU A 81 -23.66 65.86 1.48
N ARG A 82 -24.13 66.10 2.71
CA ARG A 82 -24.78 65.08 3.53
C ARG A 82 -26.16 64.74 2.95
N MET A 83 -26.39 63.47 2.66
CA MET A 83 -27.60 62.97 2.01
C MET A 83 -28.64 62.47 3.00
N ASP A 84 -29.92 62.59 2.64
CA ASP A 84 -30.99 61.80 3.26
C ASP A 84 -30.88 60.35 2.76
N ILE A 85 -30.51 59.47 3.69
CA ILE A 85 -30.27 58.04 3.45
C ILE A 85 -31.48 57.36 2.82
N ALA A 86 -32.68 57.54 3.38
CA ALA A 86 -33.87 56.85 2.91
C ALA A 86 -34.29 57.36 1.52
N ALA A 87 -34.10 58.65 1.29
CA ALA A 87 -34.39 59.28 0.01
C ALA A 87 -33.51 58.72 -1.12
N VAL A 88 -32.20 58.58 -0.89
CA VAL A 88 -31.25 58.02 -1.87
C VAL A 88 -31.48 56.53 -2.11
N GLU A 89 -31.71 55.74 -1.06
CA GLU A 89 -31.93 54.29 -1.20
C GLU A 89 -33.22 53.98 -1.97
N SER A 90 -34.28 54.76 -1.76
CA SER A 90 -35.57 54.55 -2.43
C SER A 90 -35.60 55.01 -3.90
N SER A 91 -34.69 55.91 -4.29
CA SER A 91 -34.66 56.54 -5.62
C SER A 91 -33.59 55.96 -6.55
N MET A 92 -32.59 55.26 -6.02
CA MET A 92 -31.51 54.67 -6.82
C MET A 92 -32.00 53.43 -7.57
N GLN A 93 -31.64 53.33 -8.85
CA GLN A 93 -31.90 52.16 -9.70
C GLN A 93 -30.66 51.83 -10.52
N ILE A 94 -30.46 50.54 -10.79
CA ILE A 94 -29.45 50.06 -11.74
C ILE A 94 -30.17 49.26 -12.81
N VAL A 95 -29.99 49.66 -14.06
CA VAL A 95 -30.60 49.01 -15.23
C VAL A 95 -29.53 48.56 -16.22
N ASP A 96 -29.76 47.41 -16.86
CA ASP A 96 -28.91 46.92 -17.95
C ASP A 96 -29.09 47.75 -19.23
N SER A 97 -28.34 47.42 -20.29
CA SER A 97 -28.42 48.14 -21.57
C SER A 97 -29.80 48.05 -22.23
N GLY A 98 -30.60 47.04 -21.87
CA GLY A 98 -31.99 46.87 -22.27
C GLY A 98 -33.00 47.63 -21.41
N GLY A 99 -32.54 48.35 -20.38
CA GLY A 99 -33.38 49.09 -19.44
C GLY A 99 -34.04 48.23 -18.36
N ASN A 100 -33.62 46.97 -18.19
CA ASN A 100 -34.18 46.07 -17.18
C ASN A 100 -33.45 46.27 -15.85
N PRO A 101 -34.18 46.41 -14.72
CA PRO A 101 -33.56 46.44 -13.40
C PRO A 101 -32.76 45.17 -13.10
N ILE A 102 -31.66 45.32 -12.37
CA ILE A 102 -30.89 44.15 -11.89
C ILE A 102 -31.72 43.29 -10.92
N PRO A 103 -31.52 41.96 -10.87
CA PRO A 103 -32.32 41.06 -10.04
C PRO A 103 -32.20 41.33 -8.53
N GLY A 104 -33.32 41.23 -7.82
CA GLY A 104 -33.38 41.25 -6.36
C GLY A 104 -34.40 42.26 -5.79
N PRO A 105 -34.57 42.30 -4.46
CA PRO A 105 -35.42 43.28 -3.81
C PRO A 105 -34.95 44.73 -4.04
N GLY A 106 -35.89 45.68 -4.12
CA GLY A 106 -35.59 47.11 -4.21
C GLY A 106 -34.73 47.46 -5.44
N SER A 107 -33.62 48.17 -5.22
CA SER A 107 -32.65 48.52 -6.26
C SER A 107 -31.77 47.35 -6.73
N GLY A 108 -32.04 46.12 -6.24
CA GLY A 108 -31.31 44.90 -6.59
C GLY A 108 -29.96 44.71 -5.88
N GLY A 109 -29.77 45.37 -4.73
CA GLY A 109 -28.60 45.21 -3.88
C GLY A 109 -28.83 45.71 -2.46
N THR A 110 -27.77 45.71 -1.66
CA THR A 110 -27.75 46.26 -0.30
C THR A 110 -26.97 47.57 -0.26
N PHE A 111 -27.48 48.52 0.51
CA PHE A 111 -26.81 49.80 0.75
C PHE A 111 -26.07 49.76 2.09
N ARG A 112 -24.84 50.28 2.08
CA ARG A 112 -24.04 50.47 3.28
C ARG A 112 -23.45 51.87 3.31
N TRP A 113 -24.00 52.69 4.18
CA TRP A 113 -23.50 54.05 4.41
C TRP A 113 -22.28 54.01 5.34
N VAL A 114 -21.13 54.41 4.82
CA VAL A 114 -19.90 54.60 5.61
C VAL A 114 -19.98 55.93 6.36
N SER A 115 -20.63 56.92 5.74
CA SER A 115 -21.02 58.20 6.32
C SER A 115 -22.20 58.75 5.53
N PRO A 116 -22.93 59.78 5.98
CA PRO A 116 -23.98 60.42 5.18
C PRO A 116 -23.51 61.00 3.83
N ARG A 117 -22.20 60.98 3.56
CA ARG A 117 -21.59 61.44 2.29
C ARG A 117 -20.98 60.29 1.48
N LYS A 118 -21.04 59.06 1.95
CA LYS A 118 -20.41 57.93 1.26
C LYS A 118 -21.21 56.66 1.44
N VAL A 119 -21.69 56.11 0.33
CA VAL A 119 -22.44 54.85 0.30
C VAL A 119 -21.72 53.82 -0.54
N ILE A 120 -21.82 52.58 -0.11
CA ILE A 120 -21.35 51.41 -0.83
C ILE A 120 -22.59 50.61 -1.18
N PHE A 121 -22.82 50.41 -2.48
CA PHE A 121 -23.87 49.56 -3.00
C PHE A 121 -23.27 48.20 -3.39
N ASP A 122 -23.84 47.14 -2.84
CA ASP A 122 -23.39 45.75 -3.03
C ASP A 122 -24.53 44.96 -3.70
N PRO A 123 -24.44 44.67 -5.01
CA PRO A 123 -25.46 43.90 -5.74
C PRO A 123 -25.73 42.53 -5.10
N TYR A 124 -26.98 42.05 -5.10
CA TYR A 124 -27.27 40.72 -4.54
C TYR A 124 -26.75 39.55 -5.40
N LYS A 125 -26.33 39.84 -6.63
CA LYS A 125 -25.84 38.88 -7.61
C LYS A 125 -24.81 39.57 -8.50
N GLU A 126 -23.86 38.79 -9.01
CA GLU A 126 -22.91 39.25 -10.03
C GLU A 126 -23.62 39.96 -11.19
N LEU A 127 -23.02 41.04 -11.67
CA LEU A 127 -23.48 41.71 -12.89
C LEU A 127 -23.16 40.85 -14.12
N LYS A 128 -23.94 41.02 -15.20
CA LYS A 128 -23.73 40.30 -16.47
C LYS A 128 -22.36 40.63 -17.06
N ASP A 129 -21.84 39.73 -17.88
CA ASP A 129 -20.54 39.87 -18.51
C ASP A 129 -20.54 40.75 -19.75
N ASP A 130 -19.49 41.58 -19.86
CA ASP A 130 -19.32 42.57 -20.93
C ASP A 130 -20.61 43.39 -21.19
N GLU A 131 -21.31 43.76 -20.12
CA GLU A 131 -22.61 44.42 -20.15
C GLU A 131 -22.51 45.88 -19.68
N GLY A 132 -23.18 46.77 -20.41
CA GLY A 132 -23.31 48.16 -20.02
C GLY A 132 -24.46 48.36 -19.03
N TYR A 133 -24.21 49.07 -17.94
CA TYR A 133 -25.22 49.43 -16.95
C TYR A 133 -25.35 50.93 -16.79
N GLN A 134 -26.57 51.38 -16.54
CA GLN A 134 -26.86 52.73 -16.07
C GLN A 134 -27.29 52.69 -14.61
N ILE A 135 -26.57 53.44 -13.79
CA ILE A 135 -26.94 53.73 -12.40
C ILE A 135 -27.64 55.09 -12.39
N LEU A 136 -28.86 55.12 -11.87
CA LEU A 136 -29.77 56.25 -11.90
C LEU A 136 -30.13 56.65 -10.47
N PHE A 137 -29.82 57.87 -10.08
CA PHE A 137 -30.38 58.50 -8.89
C PHE A 137 -31.61 59.32 -9.30
N GLY A 138 -32.79 58.89 -8.87
CA GLY A 138 -34.03 59.61 -9.14
C GLY A 138 -34.04 61.04 -8.58
N THR A 139 -35.00 61.86 -9.03
CA THR A 139 -35.15 63.25 -8.55
C THR A 139 -35.42 63.36 -7.05
N GLY A 140 -35.79 62.26 -6.39
CA GLY A 140 -35.97 62.16 -4.95
C GLY A 140 -34.67 62.00 -4.15
N SER A 141 -33.50 61.83 -4.77
CA SER A 141 -32.21 61.84 -4.06
C SER A 141 -31.86 63.24 -3.58
N THR A 142 -32.11 63.55 -2.31
CA THR A 142 -31.89 64.87 -1.72
C THR A 142 -30.90 64.88 -0.55
N THR A 143 -30.33 66.04 -0.27
CA THR A 143 -29.60 66.30 0.98
C THR A 143 -30.53 66.21 2.19
N GLU A 144 -29.96 66.18 3.40
CA GLU A 144 -30.73 66.30 4.65
C GLU A 144 -31.59 67.59 4.69
N ASP A 145 -31.19 68.63 3.95
CA ASP A 145 -31.89 69.92 3.81
C ASP A 145 -32.92 69.94 2.66
N GLY A 146 -33.04 68.86 1.89
CA GLY A 146 -34.01 68.70 0.81
C GLY A 146 -33.54 69.15 -0.58
N ASP A 147 -32.27 69.52 -0.75
CA ASP A 147 -31.71 69.92 -2.05
C ASP A 147 -31.41 68.69 -2.90
N SER A 148 -31.87 68.66 -4.16
CA SER A 148 -31.61 67.53 -5.07
C SER A 148 -30.19 67.53 -5.63
N LEU A 149 -29.66 66.35 -5.96
CA LEU A 149 -28.40 66.19 -6.72
C LEU A 149 -28.44 66.96 -8.06
N LEU A 150 -27.31 67.51 -8.51
CA LEU A 150 -27.18 68.10 -9.85
C LEU A 150 -27.52 67.06 -10.93
N VAL A 151 -28.21 67.49 -12.00
CA VAL A 151 -28.73 66.62 -13.06
C VAL A 151 -27.63 65.73 -13.66
N ASP A 152 -26.46 66.29 -13.92
CA ASP A 152 -25.34 65.57 -14.54
C ASP A 152 -24.64 64.58 -13.59
N SER A 153 -24.95 64.64 -12.29
CA SER A 153 -24.45 63.71 -11.27
C SER A 153 -25.48 62.64 -10.87
N ARG A 154 -26.62 62.56 -11.58
CA ARG A 154 -27.69 61.58 -11.31
C ARG A 154 -27.53 60.30 -12.10
N THR A 155 -26.75 60.29 -13.17
CA THR A 155 -26.62 59.13 -14.05
C THR A 155 -25.16 58.76 -14.20
N PHE A 156 -24.82 57.51 -13.92
CA PHE A 156 -23.49 56.94 -14.17
C PHE A 156 -23.64 55.78 -15.13
N THR A 157 -22.79 55.74 -16.15
CA THR A 157 -22.70 54.58 -17.04
C THR A 157 -21.44 53.82 -16.68
N ILE A 158 -21.57 52.51 -16.50
CA ILE A 158 -20.45 51.60 -16.28
C ILE A 158 -20.48 50.50 -17.34
N GLN A 159 -19.30 49.98 -17.67
CA GLN A 159 -19.15 48.74 -18.44
C GLN A 159 -18.55 47.67 -17.53
N THR A 160 -19.16 46.50 -17.48
CA THR A 160 -18.61 45.38 -16.72
C THR A 160 -17.54 44.64 -17.51
N GLU A 161 -16.62 44.00 -16.79
CA GLU A 161 -15.57 43.19 -17.40
C GLU A 161 -16.11 41.91 -18.08
N PRO A 162 -15.47 41.41 -19.15
CA PRO A 162 -15.82 40.14 -19.77
C PRO A 162 -15.48 38.94 -18.86
N SER A 163 -16.25 37.85 -18.95
CA SER A 163 -15.82 36.55 -18.42
C SER A 163 -14.89 35.84 -19.40
N PHE A 164 -13.98 35.03 -18.86
CA PHE A 164 -13.18 34.10 -19.65
C PHE A 164 -13.54 32.67 -19.25
N GLN A 165 -14.29 31.98 -20.10
CA GLN A 165 -14.53 30.55 -20.01
C GLN A 165 -13.58 29.84 -20.96
N MET A 166 -12.97 28.75 -20.49
CA MET A 166 -12.04 27.98 -21.28
C MET A 166 -12.39 26.51 -21.22
N THR A 167 -12.43 25.88 -22.40
CA THR A 167 -12.61 24.43 -22.51
C THR A 167 -11.37 23.83 -23.15
N HIS A 168 -11.00 22.63 -22.72
CA HIS A 168 -9.76 21.99 -23.14
C HIS A 168 -10.05 20.58 -23.61
N THR A 169 -9.37 20.18 -24.68
CA THR A 169 -9.29 18.79 -25.12
C THR A 169 -7.84 18.42 -25.33
N VAL A 170 -7.47 17.21 -24.92
CA VAL A 170 -6.16 16.61 -25.21
C VAL A 170 -6.38 15.40 -26.09
N ASN A 171 -5.81 15.41 -27.30
CA ASN A 171 -6.06 14.40 -28.33
C ASN A 171 -7.57 14.13 -28.56
N GLY A 172 -8.41 15.17 -28.47
CA GLY A 172 -9.86 15.09 -28.63
C GLY A 172 -10.64 14.62 -27.39
N ILE A 173 -9.98 14.32 -26.27
CA ILE A 173 -10.61 13.98 -24.99
C ILE A 173 -10.78 15.24 -24.14
N ALA A 174 -12.00 15.56 -23.72
CA ALA A 174 -12.28 16.75 -22.90
C ALA A 174 -11.67 16.66 -21.49
N LEU A 175 -11.07 17.76 -21.03
CA LEU A 175 -10.55 17.96 -19.66
C LEU A 175 -11.52 18.83 -18.84
N GLY A 176 -11.29 18.92 -17.52
CA GLY A 176 -12.05 19.82 -16.63
C GLY A 176 -13.43 19.30 -16.22
N GLY A 177 -13.79 18.06 -16.60
CA GLY A 177 -15.03 17.39 -16.19
C GLY A 177 -14.92 16.71 -14.82
N SER A 178 -15.94 15.91 -14.46
CA SER A 178 -15.94 15.10 -13.23
C SER A 178 -15.09 13.81 -13.31
N ARG A 179 -14.41 13.60 -14.44
CA ARG A 179 -13.56 12.43 -14.72
C ARG A 179 -12.17 12.93 -15.09
N GLY A 180 -11.14 12.38 -14.44
CA GLY A 180 -9.75 12.64 -14.82
C GLY A 180 -9.41 12.02 -16.18
N VAL A 181 -8.38 12.52 -16.84
CA VAL A 181 -7.89 12.01 -18.13
C VAL A 181 -6.48 11.45 -17.99
N SER A 182 -6.26 10.24 -18.53
CA SER A 182 -4.98 9.55 -18.57
C SER A 182 -4.64 9.06 -19.98
N LEU A 183 -3.49 9.46 -20.50
CA LEU A 183 -3.05 9.15 -21.87
C LEU A 183 -1.77 8.30 -21.87
N SER A 184 -1.84 7.07 -22.39
CA SER A 184 -0.64 6.23 -22.56
C SER A 184 0.21 6.73 -23.73
N GLN A 185 1.51 6.91 -23.47
CA GLN A 185 2.53 7.26 -24.46
C GLN A 185 2.61 6.24 -25.60
N ALA A 186 2.35 4.96 -25.34
CA ALA A 186 2.39 3.91 -26.37
C ALA A 186 1.29 4.09 -27.42
N THR A 187 0.11 4.55 -27.01
CA THR A 187 -1.04 4.80 -27.90
C THR A 187 -1.12 6.25 -28.39
N HIS A 188 -0.52 7.18 -27.65
CA HIS A 188 -0.53 8.61 -27.91
C HIS A 188 0.91 9.16 -27.83
N PRO A 189 1.79 8.79 -28.79
CA PRO A 189 3.17 9.29 -28.83
C PRO A 189 3.22 10.79 -29.12
N THR A 190 2.15 11.32 -29.74
CA THR A 190 1.94 12.75 -29.91
C THR A 190 0.78 13.23 -29.04
N VAL A 191 0.99 14.34 -28.32
CA VAL A 191 0.01 15.00 -27.46
C VAL A 191 -0.29 16.37 -28.04
N THR A 192 -1.54 16.57 -28.46
CA THR A 192 -2.06 17.84 -28.98
C THR A 192 -3.11 18.35 -28.00
N LEU A 193 -2.82 19.51 -27.40
CA LEU A 193 -3.77 20.26 -26.59
C LEU A 193 -4.54 21.22 -27.51
N THR A 194 -5.85 21.19 -27.46
CA THR A 194 -6.72 22.17 -28.13
C THR A 194 -7.63 22.81 -27.11
N SER A 195 -7.57 24.13 -27.03
CA SER A 195 -8.32 24.93 -26.07
C SER A 195 -9.17 25.97 -26.78
N VAL A 196 -10.38 26.20 -26.29
CA VAL A 196 -11.30 27.23 -26.80
C VAL A 196 -11.58 28.24 -25.70
N LEU A 197 -11.35 29.52 -25.99
CA LEU A 197 -11.47 30.64 -25.05
C LEU A 197 -12.62 31.57 -25.47
N SER A 198 -13.55 31.86 -24.56
CA SER A 198 -14.58 32.88 -24.79
C SER A 198 -14.01 34.30 -24.69
N ASN A 199 -14.65 35.28 -25.34
CA ASN A 199 -14.25 36.69 -25.31
C ASN A 199 -12.78 36.92 -25.68
N HIS A 200 -12.22 36.07 -26.57
CA HIS A 200 -10.80 36.10 -26.97
C HIS A 200 -10.39 37.43 -27.61
N ASP A 201 -11.34 38.12 -28.24
CA ASP A 201 -11.15 39.44 -28.85
C ASP A 201 -10.89 40.56 -27.84
N ARG A 202 -11.16 40.32 -26.55
CA ARG A 202 -10.86 41.23 -25.43
C ARG A 202 -9.48 40.99 -24.80
N VAL A 203 -8.77 39.95 -25.22
CA VAL A 203 -7.49 39.51 -24.63
C VAL A 203 -6.32 40.16 -25.36
N GLU A 204 -5.41 40.79 -24.62
CA GLU A 204 -4.18 41.39 -25.13
C GLU A 204 -3.09 40.33 -25.35
N SER A 205 -2.90 39.44 -24.38
CA SER A 205 -1.94 38.34 -24.48
C SER A 205 -2.47 37.04 -23.85
N LEU A 206 -2.16 35.90 -24.46
CA LEU A 206 -2.48 34.57 -23.94
C LEU A 206 -1.21 33.73 -23.90
N LYS A 207 -0.91 33.15 -22.74
CA LYS A 207 0.28 32.34 -22.53
C LYS A 207 -0.08 31.01 -21.86
N LEU A 208 0.39 29.91 -22.42
CA LEU A 208 0.30 28.58 -21.82
C LEU A 208 1.60 28.27 -21.09
N SER A 209 1.52 27.82 -19.84
CA SER A 209 2.69 27.47 -19.02
C SER A 209 2.50 26.11 -18.35
N SER A 210 3.59 25.37 -18.15
CA SER A 210 3.62 24.27 -17.18
C SER A 210 3.71 24.86 -15.77
N LEU A 211 3.27 24.11 -14.77
CA LEU A 211 3.43 24.53 -13.36
C LEU A 211 4.91 24.72 -12.98
N ASP A 212 5.81 24.03 -13.69
CA ASP A 212 7.26 24.00 -13.46
C ASP A 212 7.99 25.22 -14.09
N GLY A 213 7.26 26.09 -14.80
CA GLY A 213 7.72 27.41 -15.23
C GLY A 213 8.02 27.56 -16.73
N ASP A 214 7.99 26.47 -17.51
CA ASP A 214 8.12 26.53 -18.96
C ASP A 214 6.87 27.13 -19.59
N SER A 215 7.01 27.89 -20.68
CA SER A 215 5.87 28.60 -21.26
C SER A 215 5.97 28.95 -22.73
N VAL A 216 4.82 29.11 -23.37
CA VAL A 216 4.65 29.50 -24.78
C VAL A 216 3.54 30.54 -24.88
N THR A 217 3.85 31.67 -25.53
CA THR A 217 2.85 32.70 -25.88
C THR A 217 2.08 32.26 -27.13
N LEU A 218 0.76 32.25 -27.05
CA LEU A 218 -0.14 31.81 -28.11
C LEU A 218 -0.72 32.97 -28.92
N CYS A 219 -0.92 34.13 -28.29
CA CYS A 219 -1.21 35.41 -28.94
C CYS A 219 -0.63 36.57 -28.12
N SER A 220 -0.33 37.67 -28.80
CA SER A 220 0.22 38.91 -28.24
C SER A 220 -0.21 40.09 -29.11
N GLY A 221 -0.62 41.21 -28.51
CA GLY A 221 -1.15 42.36 -29.23
C GLY A 221 -2.60 42.18 -29.68
N GLY A 222 -3.37 41.36 -28.95
CA GLY A 222 -4.73 40.96 -29.31
C GLY A 222 -4.81 39.52 -29.84
N CYS A 223 -5.83 38.76 -29.42
CA CYS A 223 -6.08 37.41 -29.94
C CYS A 223 -7.18 37.44 -31.02
N SER A 224 -6.89 36.94 -32.23
CA SER A 224 -7.82 36.97 -33.37
C SER A 224 -8.69 35.72 -33.51
N THR A 225 -8.31 34.63 -32.84
CA THR A 225 -9.00 33.33 -32.87
C THR A 225 -9.39 32.90 -31.45
N ASP A 226 -10.50 32.17 -31.33
CA ASP A 226 -10.96 31.59 -30.06
C ASP A 226 -10.29 30.24 -29.75
N THR A 227 -9.80 29.54 -30.79
CA THR A 227 -9.28 28.18 -30.71
C THR A 227 -7.76 28.16 -30.84
N PHE A 228 -7.09 27.56 -29.86
CA PHE A 228 -5.64 27.44 -29.79
C PHE A 228 -5.23 25.98 -29.75
N SER A 229 -4.41 25.55 -30.71
CA SER A 229 -3.89 24.18 -30.79
C SER A 229 -2.38 24.19 -30.56
N THR A 230 -1.92 23.46 -29.55
CA THR A 230 -0.51 23.34 -29.18
C THR A 230 -0.10 21.88 -29.20
N ASN A 231 0.94 21.59 -29.98
CA ASN A 231 1.58 20.28 -29.93
C ASN A 231 2.51 20.24 -28.70
N LEU A 232 2.13 19.48 -27.69
CA LEU A 232 2.90 19.27 -26.47
C LEU A 232 3.95 18.16 -26.62
N SER A 233 4.06 17.46 -27.75
CA SER A 233 4.92 16.26 -27.87
C SER A 233 6.42 16.54 -27.87
N ALA A 234 6.83 17.78 -28.13
CA ALA A 234 8.23 18.17 -28.19
C ALA A 234 8.37 19.66 -27.84
N GLY A 235 9.35 20.01 -27.00
CA GLY A 235 9.62 21.39 -26.58
C GLY A 235 9.52 21.58 -25.07
N ALA A 236 9.52 22.85 -24.64
CA ALA A 236 9.53 23.23 -23.23
C ALA A 236 8.26 22.79 -22.46
N LEU A 237 7.13 22.62 -23.14
CA LEU A 237 5.87 22.19 -22.53
C LEU A 237 5.63 20.68 -22.62
N ALA A 238 6.65 19.88 -22.89
CA ALA A 238 6.48 18.45 -23.11
C ALA A 238 6.01 17.72 -21.84
N PRO A 239 4.95 16.89 -21.91
CA PRO A 239 4.45 16.20 -20.75
C PRO A 239 5.43 15.12 -20.31
N SER A 240 5.66 15.06 -19.00
CA SER A 240 6.45 14.02 -18.35
C SER A 240 5.59 12.79 -18.02
N ASN A 241 6.24 11.68 -17.67
CA ASN A 241 5.53 10.52 -17.14
C ASN A 241 4.99 10.87 -15.74
N GLY A 242 3.66 10.89 -15.57
CA GLY A 242 2.98 11.28 -14.34
C GLY A 242 1.85 12.28 -14.57
N GLY A 243 1.55 13.08 -13.54
CA GLY A 243 0.62 14.19 -13.64
C GLY A 243 1.26 15.40 -14.31
N ASN A 244 0.52 16.04 -15.22
CA ASN A 244 1.00 17.19 -15.99
C ASN A 244 0.05 18.38 -15.82
N PRO A 245 0.26 19.21 -14.77
CA PRO A 245 -0.49 20.43 -14.56
C PRO A 245 0.03 21.57 -15.45
N TYR A 246 -0.89 22.19 -16.19
CA TYR A 246 -0.65 23.38 -17.00
C TYR A 246 -1.65 24.47 -16.64
N TYR A 247 -1.32 25.71 -17.01
CA TYR A 247 -2.22 26.84 -16.86
C TYR A 247 -2.08 27.85 -17.97
N TYR A 248 -3.19 28.51 -18.28
CA TYR A 248 -3.25 29.68 -19.14
C TYR A 248 -3.19 30.94 -18.29
N GLU A 249 -2.35 31.89 -18.69
CA GLU A 249 -2.35 33.28 -18.25
C GLU A 249 -3.00 34.12 -19.34
N ILE A 250 -4.11 34.79 -19.01
CA ILE A 250 -4.91 35.64 -19.89
C ILE A 250 -4.69 37.08 -19.44
N GLU A 251 -4.04 37.90 -20.24
CA GLU A 251 -3.76 39.31 -19.95
C GLU A 251 -4.70 40.22 -20.76
N LEU A 252 -5.34 41.15 -20.06
CA LEU A 252 -6.18 42.21 -20.63
C LEU A 252 -5.33 43.44 -21.01
N PRO A 253 -5.82 44.33 -21.90
CA PRO A 253 -5.13 45.57 -22.26
C PRO A 253 -4.88 46.53 -21.08
N ASN A 254 -5.67 46.43 -20.01
CA ASN A 254 -5.50 47.20 -18.77
C ASN A 254 -4.43 46.60 -17.81
N GLY A 255 -3.74 45.53 -18.22
CA GLY A 255 -2.72 44.84 -17.43
C GLY A 255 -3.26 43.78 -16.48
N ARG A 256 -4.59 43.59 -16.40
CA ARG A 256 -5.20 42.56 -15.55
C ARG A 256 -4.98 41.15 -16.10
N ARG A 257 -4.74 40.19 -15.22
CA ARG A 257 -4.48 38.78 -15.52
C ARG A 257 -5.52 37.85 -14.91
N TYR A 258 -5.89 36.82 -15.66
CA TYR A 258 -6.73 35.70 -15.22
C TYR A 258 -6.01 34.39 -15.49
N TYR A 259 -6.28 33.38 -14.66
CA TYR A 259 -5.64 32.08 -14.73
C TYR A 259 -6.67 30.97 -14.92
N LYS A 260 -6.41 30.05 -15.85
CA LYS A 260 -7.23 28.84 -16.10
C LYS A 260 -6.36 27.61 -16.10
N GLN A 261 -6.71 26.60 -15.31
CA GLN A 261 -5.88 25.41 -15.16
C GLN A 261 -6.39 24.24 -16.00
N LEU A 262 -5.48 23.33 -16.34
CA LEU A 262 -5.81 22.02 -16.87
C LEU A 262 -4.78 20.99 -16.41
N THR A 263 -5.19 19.75 -16.25
CA THR A 263 -4.28 18.68 -15.83
C THR A 263 -4.73 17.35 -16.42
N PHE A 264 -3.76 16.52 -16.78
CA PHE A 264 -3.96 15.14 -17.21
C PHE A 264 -2.74 14.30 -16.85
N ASN A 265 -2.94 12.99 -16.73
CA ASN A 265 -1.83 12.06 -16.57
C ASN A 265 -1.33 11.59 -17.95
N TYR A 266 -0.02 11.45 -18.09
CA TYR A 266 0.63 11.00 -19.32
C TYR A 266 1.74 9.99 -19.00
N GLY A 267 2.07 9.10 -19.92
CA GLY A 267 3.26 8.25 -19.84
C GLY A 267 2.98 6.75 -19.90
N SER A 268 3.73 5.97 -19.14
CA SER A 268 3.60 4.50 -19.08
C SER A 268 2.69 4.11 -17.92
N PHE A 269 1.81 3.13 -18.16
CA PHE A 269 0.82 2.69 -17.19
C PHE A 269 0.87 1.18 -16.99
N SER A 270 0.46 0.72 -15.81
CA SER A 270 0.33 -0.72 -15.56
C SER A 270 -0.79 -1.33 -16.41
N GLY A 271 -0.54 -2.52 -16.97
CA GLY A 271 -1.54 -3.25 -17.75
C GLY A 271 -2.71 -3.78 -16.91
N ASN A 272 -2.48 -4.10 -15.63
CA ASN A 272 -3.53 -4.45 -14.69
C ASN A 272 -3.23 -3.85 -13.30
N PRO A 273 -3.97 -2.82 -12.86
CA PRO A 273 -3.69 -2.13 -11.62
C PRO A 273 -4.04 -2.92 -10.34
N ASN A 274 -4.74 -4.05 -10.44
CA ASN A 274 -5.16 -4.85 -9.27
C ASN A 274 -4.29 -6.10 -9.01
N ASP A 275 -3.41 -6.42 -9.96
CA ASP A 275 -2.53 -7.60 -9.89
C ASP A 275 -1.19 -7.26 -9.23
N ILE A 276 -0.48 -8.32 -8.81
CA ILE A 276 0.92 -8.21 -8.40
C ILE A 276 1.72 -7.69 -9.60
N GLN A 277 2.45 -6.61 -9.39
CA GLN A 277 3.39 -6.07 -10.37
C GLN A 277 4.70 -6.82 -10.25
N ALA A 278 5.19 -7.33 -11.38
CA ALA A 278 6.47 -8.03 -11.44
C ALA A 278 7.66 -7.04 -11.38
N ASP A 279 8.79 -7.52 -10.86
CA ASP A 279 10.09 -6.81 -10.86
C ASP A 279 10.05 -5.43 -10.16
N ILE A 280 9.19 -5.24 -9.16
CA ILE A 280 9.09 -3.94 -8.44
C ILE A 280 9.66 -3.96 -7.03
N GLY A 281 10.28 -5.07 -6.62
CA GLY A 281 10.98 -5.15 -5.36
C GLY A 281 12.11 -6.17 -5.37
N ALA A 282 12.98 -6.06 -4.38
CA ALA A 282 14.04 -7.03 -4.10
C ALA A 282 14.01 -7.34 -2.60
N ALA A 283 14.25 -8.60 -2.25
CA ALA A 283 14.24 -9.07 -0.88
C ALA A 283 15.55 -9.77 -0.52
N VAL A 284 16.04 -9.52 0.69
CA VAL A 284 17.12 -10.28 1.31
C VAL A 284 16.63 -10.81 2.64
N LEU A 285 16.64 -12.13 2.79
CA LEU A 285 16.40 -12.81 4.06
C LEU A 285 17.76 -13.10 4.66
N ASP A 286 18.16 -12.33 5.66
CA ASP A 286 19.45 -12.49 6.29
C ASP A 286 19.59 -13.85 7.01
N ASN A 287 20.83 -14.29 7.16
CA ASN A 287 21.14 -15.53 7.86
C ASN A 287 20.89 -15.46 9.37
N ALA A 288 21.13 -14.32 10.02
CA ALA A 288 21.17 -14.26 11.47
C ALA A 288 19.77 -14.28 12.08
N HIS A 289 18.81 -13.54 11.51
CA HIS A 289 17.46 -13.43 12.06
C HIS A 289 16.41 -14.13 11.19
N MET A 290 16.35 -13.85 9.88
CA MET A 290 15.24 -14.37 9.06
C MET A 290 15.32 -15.85 8.76
N MET A 291 16.52 -16.40 8.54
CA MET A 291 16.66 -17.84 8.41
C MET A 291 16.28 -18.56 9.71
N GLU A 292 16.60 -17.97 10.87
CA GLU A 292 16.16 -18.48 12.17
C GLU A 292 14.63 -18.41 12.32
N VAL A 293 13.98 -17.33 11.88
CA VAL A 293 12.50 -17.24 11.84
C VAL A 293 11.90 -18.40 11.03
N LEU A 294 12.41 -18.66 9.82
CA LEU A 294 11.91 -19.76 8.98
C LEU A 294 12.11 -21.13 9.63
N SER A 295 13.27 -21.33 10.24
CA SER A 295 13.60 -22.51 11.05
C SER A 295 12.59 -22.74 12.18
N ARG A 296 12.36 -21.72 13.02
CA ARG A 296 11.43 -21.80 14.15
C ARG A 296 9.98 -22.04 13.71
N ILE A 297 9.56 -21.48 12.58
CA ILE A 297 8.23 -21.74 12.03
C ILE A 297 8.05 -23.24 11.69
N PHE A 298 9.06 -23.86 11.08
CA PHE A 298 9.03 -25.29 10.79
C PHE A 298 9.00 -26.14 12.08
N GLU A 299 9.78 -25.78 13.10
CA GLU A 299 9.76 -26.44 14.41
C GLU A 299 8.37 -26.39 15.06
N ARG A 300 7.75 -25.22 15.04
CA ARG A 300 6.40 -25.02 15.60
C ARG A 300 5.33 -25.80 14.83
N PHE A 301 5.51 -25.96 13.52
CA PHE A 301 4.66 -26.85 12.72
C PHE A 301 4.81 -28.33 13.17
N ALA A 302 6.04 -28.78 13.41
CA ALA A 302 6.30 -30.13 13.92
C ALA A 302 5.80 -30.33 15.37
N LEU A 303 5.80 -29.27 16.20
CA LEU A 303 5.17 -29.23 17.53
C LEU A 303 3.64 -29.25 17.48
N ALA A 304 3.04 -29.23 16.29
CA ALA A 304 1.60 -29.14 16.07
C ALA A 304 0.96 -27.86 16.66
N ASP A 305 1.73 -26.76 16.79
CA ASP A 305 1.21 -25.45 17.19
C ASP A 305 0.19 -24.92 16.20
N PHE A 306 0.33 -25.27 14.92
CA PHE A 306 -0.61 -24.94 13.86
C PHE A 306 -0.63 -26.02 12.79
N LYS A 307 -1.66 -25.96 11.94
CA LYS A 307 -1.82 -26.78 10.74
C LYS A 307 -1.53 -25.96 9.50
N VAL A 308 -1.01 -26.62 8.48
CA VAL A 308 -0.82 -26.08 7.12
C VAL A 308 -1.82 -26.77 6.23
N THR A 309 -2.68 -26.01 5.54
CA THR A 309 -3.74 -26.56 4.65
C THR A 309 -4.63 -27.61 5.33
N ASN A 310 -4.88 -27.41 6.64
CA ASN A 310 -5.60 -28.33 7.54
C ASN A 310 -4.91 -29.68 7.79
N LYS A 311 -3.64 -29.81 7.41
CA LYS A 311 -2.76 -30.96 7.65
C LYS A 311 -1.75 -30.66 8.76
N THR A 312 -1.51 -31.66 9.59
CA THR A 312 -0.42 -31.69 10.58
C THR A 312 0.86 -32.18 9.94
N PHE A 313 1.98 -32.11 10.66
CA PHE A 313 3.26 -32.69 10.21
C PHE A 313 3.13 -34.16 9.80
N ASN A 314 2.44 -34.97 10.60
CA ASN A 314 2.24 -36.40 10.32
C ASN A 314 1.33 -36.66 9.10
N ASP A 315 0.37 -35.77 8.83
CA ASP A 315 -0.48 -35.86 7.64
C ASP A 315 0.33 -35.65 6.35
N PHE A 316 1.34 -34.75 6.36
CA PHE A 316 2.24 -34.57 5.22
C PHE A 316 3.20 -35.74 5.04
N ALA A 317 3.81 -36.22 6.14
CA ALA A 317 4.70 -37.38 6.10
C ALA A 317 4.01 -38.65 5.57
N SER A 318 2.67 -38.71 5.65
CA SER A 318 1.87 -39.84 5.18
C SER A 318 1.12 -39.59 3.86
N GLU A 319 1.32 -38.45 3.16
CA GLU A 319 0.42 -37.98 2.10
C GLU A 319 0.42 -38.81 0.80
N ARG A 320 1.53 -39.49 0.49
CA ARG A 320 1.71 -40.20 -0.80
C ARG A 320 1.48 -41.71 -0.67
N THR A 321 0.32 -42.15 -0.19
CA THR A 321 0.05 -43.60 -0.14
C THR A 321 -0.26 -44.17 -1.53
N THR A 322 0.18 -45.41 -1.77
CA THR A 322 -0.17 -46.16 -2.97
C THR A 322 -0.27 -47.65 -2.66
N THR A 323 -0.89 -48.35 -3.59
CA THR A 323 -0.98 -49.82 -3.61
C THR A 323 -0.22 -50.42 -4.82
N THR A 324 0.34 -49.55 -5.68
CA THR A 324 0.99 -49.90 -6.95
C THR A 324 2.49 -50.17 -6.76
N ARG A 325 2.90 -51.43 -6.91
CA ARG A 325 4.27 -51.93 -6.64
C ARG A 325 5.22 -51.81 -7.84
N ARG A 326 6.54 -51.84 -7.59
CA ARG A 326 7.57 -51.86 -8.66
C ARG A 326 7.53 -53.17 -9.43
N PRO A 327 7.74 -53.16 -10.75
CA PRO A 327 8.12 -54.37 -11.47
C PRO A 327 9.39 -54.99 -10.84
N GLY A 328 9.29 -56.24 -10.36
CA GLY A 328 10.39 -56.97 -9.71
C GLY A 328 10.25 -57.15 -8.19
N CYS A 329 9.33 -56.44 -7.53
CA CYS A 329 8.94 -56.71 -6.15
C CYS A 329 8.05 -57.96 -6.07
N ILE A 330 8.03 -58.61 -4.90
CA ILE A 330 7.22 -59.79 -4.59
C ILE A 330 5.75 -59.46 -4.80
N ASP A 331 5.07 -60.34 -5.54
CA ASP A 331 3.65 -60.16 -5.75
C ASP A 331 2.87 -60.50 -4.46
N THR A 332 2.06 -59.60 -3.92
CA THR A 332 1.23 -59.82 -2.73
C THR A 332 -0.17 -60.35 -3.06
N THR A 333 -0.48 -60.60 -4.34
CA THR A 333 -1.75 -61.26 -4.71
C THR A 333 -1.88 -62.65 -4.08
N ASN A 334 -3.09 -62.99 -3.65
CA ASN A 334 -3.48 -64.29 -3.08
C ASN A 334 -2.83 -64.68 -1.74
N ILE A 335 -2.41 -63.71 -0.93
CA ILE A 335 -1.96 -63.97 0.44
C ILE A 335 -3.19 -63.98 1.37
N ASP A 336 -3.55 -65.15 1.91
CA ASP A 336 -4.74 -65.31 2.78
C ASP A 336 -4.39 -65.13 4.27
N SER A 337 -5.22 -64.36 4.99
CA SER A 337 -5.18 -64.25 6.45
C SER A 337 -6.28 -65.13 7.08
N GLY A 338 -6.22 -66.45 6.86
CA GLY A 338 -6.82 -67.54 7.66
C GLY A 338 -8.32 -67.56 8.06
N THR A 339 -9.04 -66.45 8.09
CA THR A 339 -10.40 -66.33 8.66
C THR A 339 -11.35 -65.48 7.82
N ASN A 340 -10.90 -64.82 6.74
CA ASN A 340 -11.75 -64.14 5.76
C ASN A 340 -11.03 -64.00 4.39
N PRO A 341 -11.41 -64.77 3.35
CA PRO A 341 -10.60 -64.96 2.12
C PRO A 341 -10.71 -63.81 1.10
N SER A 342 -10.52 -62.55 1.52
CA SER A 342 -10.62 -61.40 0.59
C SER A 342 -9.82 -60.15 0.94
N SER A 343 -8.95 -60.15 1.98
CA SER A 343 -8.50 -58.88 2.58
C SER A 343 -7.02 -58.49 2.42
N TYR A 344 -6.11 -59.34 1.93
CA TYR A 344 -4.73 -58.93 1.61
C TYR A 344 -4.52 -58.71 0.10
N HIS A 345 -5.48 -58.04 -0.54
CA HIS A 345 -5.21 -57.29 -1.76
C HIS A 345 -5.12 -55.82 -1.39
N ALA A 346 -3.96 -55.21 -1.71
CA ALA A 346 -3.67 -53.78 -1.55
C ALA A 346 -3.60 -53.29 -0.09
N PHE A 347 -2.44 -53.49 0.58
CA PHE A 347 -2.08 -52.58 1.67
C PHE A 347 -1.57 -51.28 1.07
N GLU A 348 -1.95 -50.17 1.70
CA GLU A 348 -1.40 -48.87 1.37
C GLU A 348 -0.03 -48.71 2.02
N TYR A 349 0.93 -48.21 1.25
CA TYR A 349 2.24 -47.83 1.75
C TYR A 349 2.63 -46.46 1.23
N ILE A 350 3.48 -45.77 1.98
CA ILE A 350 3.95 -44.43 1.64
C ILE A 350 4.98 -44.54 0.53
N ARG A 351 4.63 -44.03 -0.65
CA ARG A 351 5.40 -44.11 -1.90
C ARG A 351 6.69 -43.29 -1.86
N SER A 352 6.85 -42.35 -0.92
CA SER A 352 8.10 -41.61 -0.75
C SER A 352 9.23 -42.48 -0.19
N TYR A 353 8.92 -43.61 0.48
CA TYR A 353 9.90 -44.44 1.19
C TYR A 353 10.19 -45.75 0.43
N GLY A 354 11.22 -45.75 -0.44
CA GLY A 354 11.66 -46.91 -1.23
C GLY A 354 12.93 -46.68 -2.06
N ASN A 355 13.55 -47.74 -2.58
CA ASN A 355 14.81 -47.64 -3.34
C ASN A 355 14.55 -47.54 -4.86
N GLY A 356 14.51 -46.30 -5.38
CA GLY A 356 14.38 -46.01 -6.80
C GLY A 356 15.54 -45.18 -7.35
N THR A 357 16.24 -45.70 -8.37
CA THR A 357 17.24 -44.96 -9.15
C THR A 357 16.68 -44.65 -10.54
N GLY A 358 16.14 -43.45 -10.76
CA GLY A 358 15.66 -43.02 -12.08
C GLY A 358 14.92 -41.68 -12.10
N SER A 359 14.65 -41.14 -13.30
CA SER A 359 14.02 -39.82 -13.57
C SER A 359 12.55 -39.69 -13.13
N TYR A 360 11.98 -40.73 -12.51
CA TYR A 360 10.72 -40.69 -11.78
C TYR A 360 11.05 -41.03 -10.32
N SER A 361 11.12 -40.01 -9.47
CA SER A 361 11.71 -40.01 -8.13
C SER A 361 10.87 -40.71 -7.04
N GLU A 362 10.09 -41.72 -7.37
CA GLU A 362 9.07 -42.28 -6.44
C GLU A 362 9.39 -43.73 -6.07
N GLY A 363 9.63 -43.96 -4.77
CA GLY A 363 10.05 -45.21 -4.17
C GLY A 363 8.92 -46.24 -4.09
N TYR A 364 9.00 -47.28 -4.90
CA TYR A 364 7.99 -48.34 -4.95
C TYR A 364 8.17 -49.45 -3.88
N GLY A 365 8.66 -49.09 -2.69
CA GLY A 365 9.13 -50.02 -1.65
C GLY A 365 10.61 -50.43 -1.80
N TYR A 366 11.16 -51.05 -0.75
CA TYR A 366 12.52 -51.58 -0.74
C TYR A 366 12.45 -53.08 -1.05
N CYS A 367 12.84 -53.47 -2.26
CA CYS A 367 12.58 -54.83 -2.76
C CYS A 367 13.84 -55.64 -3.04
N GLY A 368 13.71 -56.96 -2.94
CA GLY A 368 14.71 -57.92 -3.42
C GLY A 368 15.88 -58.22 -2.47
N PHE A 369 15.71 -58.04 -1.16
CA PHE A 369 16.73 -58.44 -0.19
C PHE A 369 16.77 -59.96 -0.06
N PHE A 370 17.96 -60.56 -0.08
CA PHE A 370 18.12 -62.00 -0.10
C PHE A 370 18.81 -62.53 1.16
N LEU A 371 18.18 -63.51 1.82
CA LEU A 371 18.77 -64.30 2.89
C LEU A 371 19.08 -65.70 2.35
N ASN A 372 20.35 -66.10 2.42
CA ASN A 372 20.83 -67.38 1.91
C ASN A 372 21.06 -68.38 3.06
N ASN A 373 20.55 -69.61 2.89
CA ASN A 373 20.78 -70.78 3.73
C ASN A 373 20.50 -70.52 5.21
N TYR A 374 19.41 -69.80 5.50
CA TYR A 374 19.09 -69.36 6.86
C TYR A 374 18.48 -70.51 7.65
N GLY A 375 19.12 -70.90 8.75
CA GLY A 375 18.71 -72.02 9.58
C GLY A 375 17.54 -71.66 10.50
N THR A 376 16.43 -72.38 10.39
CA THR A 376 15.18 -72.08 11.11
C THR A 376 14.78 -73.10 12.18
N GLY A 377 15.74 -73.86 12.70
CA GLY A 377 15.50 -74.94 13.66
C GLY A 377 14.78 -76.17 13.07
N LEU A 378 14.12 -75.99 11.92
CA LEU A 378 13.35 -77.00 11.17
C LEU A 378 14.00 -77.35 9.81
N GLY A 379 15.14 -76.73 9.49
CA GLY A 379 15.91 -76.86 8.24
C GLY A 379 16.56 -75.52 7.84
N SER A 380 17.06 -75.43 6.61
CA SER A 380 17.53 -74.17 6.00
C SER A 380 16.73 -73.80 4.76
N ALA A 381 16.52 -72.50 4.58
CA ALA A 381 15.78 -71.97 3.43
C ALA A 381 16.33 -70.60 3.00
N ASP A 382 16.08 -70.30 1.73
CA ASP A 382 16.39 -69.02 1.11
C ASP A 382 15.14 -68.15 1.05
N PHE A 383 15.28 -66.89 1.44
CA PHE A 383 14.19 -65.92 1.46
C PHE A 383 14.54 -64.69 0.63
N THR A 384 13.64 -64.26 -0.23
CA THR A 384 13.62 -62.88 -0.74
C THR A 384 12.64 -62.07 0.10
N ILE A 385 13.01 -60.85 0.48
CA ILE A 385 12.20 -59.98 1.35
C ILE A 385 12.07 -58.60 0.71
N ASP A 386 10.85 -58.09 0.73
CA ASP A 386 10.51 -56.71 0.43
C ASP A 386 10.01 -56.02 1.69
N VAL A 387 10.30 -54.72 1.82
CA VAL A 387 9.90 -53.89 2.97
C VAL A 387 9.18 -52.64 2.47
N TYR A 388 8.04 -52.36 3.09
CA TYR A 388 7.17 -51.24 2.78
C TYR A 388 6.87 -50.46 4.06
N VAL A 389 6.99 -49.13 4.01
CA VAL A 389 6.60 -48.25 5.13
C VAL A 389 5.13 -47.89 4.97
N THR A 390 4.29 -48.25 5.95
CA THR A 390 2.83 -48.06 5.88
C THR A 390 2.35 -46.84 6.65
N SER A 391 3.09 -46.41 7.66
CA SER A 391 2.79 -45.18 8.41
C SER A 391 4.08 -44.56 8.95
N MET A 392 4.03 -43.25 9.22
CA MET A 392 5.07 -42.54 9.98
C MET A 392 4.40 -41.68 11.05
N THR A 393 4.89 -41.81 12.29
CA THR A 393 4.43 -41.03 13.44
C THR A 393 5.61 -40.31 14.07
N VAL A 394 5.53 -38.99 14.12
CA VAL A 394 6.42 -38.11 14.87
C VAL A 394 5.56 -37.41 15.93
N ASN A 395 5.81 -37.74 17.20
CA ASN A 395 5.13 -37.06 18.31
C ASN A 395 5.64 -35.62 18.41
N PRO A 396 4.81 -34.63 18.78
CA PRO A 396 5.27 -33.25 18.95
C PRO A 396 6.42 -33.12 19.95
N THR A 397 6.33 -33.84 21.08
CA THR A 397 7.33 -33.81 22.15
C THR A 397 7.74 -35.21 22.57
N VAL A 398 8.95 -35.32 23.13
CA VAL A 398 9.49 -36.53 23.76
C VAL A 398 9.68 -36.28 25.26
N GLY A 399 9.38 -37.29 26.09
CA GLY A 399 9.60 -37.24 27.53
C GLY A 399 8.96 -36.04 28.24
N THR A 400 9.77 -35.25 28.96
CA THR A 400 9.33 -34.10 29.78
C THR A 400 9.07 -32.82 28.96
N GLY A 401 8.52 -32.93 27.75
CA GLY A 401 8.15 -31.79 26.91
C GLY A 401 9.28 -31.24 26.01
N VAL A 402 10.30 -32.05 25.71
CA VAL A 402 11.36 -31.65 24.76
C VAL A 402 10.79 -31.71 23.34
N PRO A 403 10.93 -30.67 22.49
CA PRO A 403 10.53 -30.71 21.09
C PRO A 403 11.17 -31.88 20.35
N ASN A 404 10.38 -32.63 19.60
CA ASN A 404 10.89 -33.82 18.91
C ASN A 404 11.71 -33.47 17.65
N VAL A 405 11.36 -32.37 16.98
CA VAL A 405 12.03 -31.90 15.76
C VAL A 405 12.54 -30.48 15.96
N ASP A 406 13.80 -30.24 15.62
CA ASP A 406 14.47 -28.93 15.61
C ASP A 406 15.15 -28.75 14.24
N ALA A 407 15.08 -27.56 13.64
CA ALA A 407 15.64 -27.29 12.32
C ALA A 407 16.46 -26.01 12.29
N ASN A 408 17.64 -26.06 11.68
CA ASN A 408 18.49 -24.88 11.48
C ASN A 408 18.85 -24.72 9.99
N LEU A 409 18.48 -23.57 9.41
CA LEU A 409 18.79 -23.20 8.04
C LEU A 409 19.83 -22.10 8.02
N ALA A 410 20.87 -22.23 7.19
CA ALA A 410 21.92 -21.22 7.06
C ALA A 410 22.43 -21.08 5.63
N ALA A 411 22.58 -19.84 5.15
CA ALA A 411 23.22 -19.56 3.86
C ALA A 411 24.74 -19.77 3.92
N TYR A 412 25.27 -20.38 2.87
CA TYR A 412 26.69 -20.72 2.76
C TYR A 412 27.22 -20.48 1.35
N ASP A 413 28.47 -20.02 1.24
CA ASP A 413 29.22 -19.96 -0.02
C ASP A 413 30.70 -20.27 0.25
N ASN A 414 31.18 -21.34 -0.36
CA ASN A 414 32.61 -21.65 -0.45
C ASN A 414 32.92 -22.23 -1.83
N GLY A 415 32.59 -21.45 -2.88
CA GLY A 415 32.77 -21.84 -4.28
C GLY A 415 31.59 -22.63 -4.88
N SER A 416 30.49 -22.77 -4.12
CA SER A 416 29.23 -23.39 -4.55
C SER A 416 28.10 -22.92 -3.62
N PRO A 417 27.35 -21.87 -3.98
CA PRO A 417 26.32 -21.28 -3.12
C PRO A 417 25.17 -22.25 -2.83
N GLY A 418 24.67 -22.24 -1.58
CA GLY A 418 23.53 -23.05 -1.15
C GLY A 418 23.09 -22.75 0.28
N LEU A 419 22.07 -23.45 0.74
CA LEU A 419 21.62 -23.47 2.13
C LEU A 419 22.14 -24.73 2.82
N GLY A 420 22.78 -24.60 3.97
CA GLY A 420 22.91 -25.68 4.93
C GLY A 420 21.58 -25.88 5.67
N ALA A 421 21.13 -27.12 5.76
CA ALA A 421 19.94 -27.51 6.51
C ALA A 421 20.32 -28.60 7.51
N ASP A 422 20.25 -28.26 8.78
CA ASP A 422 20.38 -29.19 9.90
C ASP A 422 18.99 -29.55 10.39
N ILE A 423 18.65 -30.84 10.38
CA ILE A 423 17.43 -31.37 10.98
C ILE A 423 17.82 -32.25 12.15
N ASN A 424 17.25 -31.94 13.30
CA ASN A 424 17.43 -32.65 14.55
C ASN A 424 16.15 -33.41 14.86
N GLY A 425 16.30 -34.68 15.21
CA GLY A 425 15.20 -35.54 15.65
C GLY A 425 15.54 -36.23 16.96
N HIS A 426 14.51 -36.56 17.74
CA HIS A 426 14.65 -37.36 18.96
C HIS A 426 14.03 -38.75 18.81
N GLN A 427 12.78 -38.83 18.32
CA GLN A 427 12.04 -40.07 18.18
C GLN A 427 11.12 -40.05 16.95
N VAL A 428 11.19 -41.08 16.13
CA VAL A 428 10.26 -41.34 15.02
C VAL A 428 9.83 -42.80 15.10
N ALA A 429 8.55 -43.07 14.89
CA ALA A 429 8.02 -44.42 14.81
C ALA A 429 7.44 -44.66 13.41
N LEU A 430 7.80 -45.78 12.80
CA LEU A 430 7.35 -46.20 11.48
C LEU A 430 6.66 -47.55 11.60
N ASP A 431 5.48 -47.69 11.03
CA ASP A 431 4.90 -49.02 10.83
C ASP A 431 5.40 -49.59 9.50
N LEU A 432 5.88 -50.83 9.54
CA LEU A 432 6.45 -51.54 8.41
C LEU A 432 5.61 -52.77 8.07
N VAL A 433 5.46 -53.04 6.78
CA VAL A 433 5.00 -54.33 6.24
C VAL A 433 6.15 -54.96 5.49
N LEU A 434 6.52 -56.17 5.90
CA LEU A 434 7.55 -56.97 5.24
C LEU A 434 6.88 -58.14 4.54
N VAL A 435 7.22 -58.34 3.27
CA VAL A 435 6.72 -59.47 2.46
C VAL A 435 7.90 -60.34 2.11
N SER A 436 7.92 -61.55 2.64
CA SER A 436 8.92 -62.55 2.30
C SER A 436 8.38 -63.53 1.28
N LYS A 437 9.27 -64.05 0.42
CA LYS A 437 9.02 -65.12 -0.54
C LYS A 437 10.11 -66.17 -0.40
N LEU A 438 9.72 -67.42 -0.20
CA LEU A 438 10.65 -68.55 -0.17
C LEU A 438 11.11 -68.90 -1.59
N SER A 439 12.42 -69.02 -1.79
CA SER A 439 13.03 -69.28 -3.11
C SER A 439 13.67 -70.65 -3.26
N ASP A 440 14.27 -71.19 -2.20
CA ASP A 440 14.84 -72.54 -2.18
C ASP A 440 14.75 -73.15 -0.78
N MET A 441 14.51 -74.45 -0.69
CA MET A 441 14.29 -75.18 0.54
C MET A 441 15.09 -76.48 0.52
N CYS A 442 15.74 -76.83 1.63
CA CYS A 442 16.37 -78.14 1.74
C CYS A 442 15.34 -79.27 1.57
N GLY A 443 15.48 -80.04 0.49
CA GLY A 443 14.49 -81.02 0.01
C GLY A 443 14.18 -82.23 0.92
N PHE A 444 14.70 -82.26 2.16
CA PHE A 444 14.47 -83.31 3.16
C PHE A 444 14.21 -82.78 4.58
N CYS A 445 13.81 -81.52 4.72
CA CYS A 445 13.59 -80.87 6.01
C CYS A 445 12.10 -80.81 6.39
N LEU A 446 11.78 -80.77 7.70
CA LEU A 446 10.41 -80.64 8.21
C LEU A 446 9.69 -79.40 7.63
N LEU A 447 10.43 -78.35 7.30
CA LEU A 447 9.96 -77.19 6.55
C LEU A 447 9.33 -77.50 5.20
N GLY A 448 9.96 -78.37 4.40
CA GLY A 448 9.50 -78.68 3.03
C GLY A 448 8.21 -79.51 2.98
N LEU A 449 7.74 -80.00 4.13
CA LEU A 449 6.45 -80.69 4.28
C LEU A 449 5.29 -79.71 4.54
N VAL A 450 5.58 -78.47 4.93
CA VAL A 450 4.59 -77.48 5.41
C VAL A 450 4.59 -76.22 4.54
N LEU A 451 5.73 -75.88 3.93
CA LEU A 451 5.91 -74.77 3.01
C LEU A 451 6.47 -75.28 1.67
N GLY A 452 5.95 -74.75 0.58
CA GLY A 452 6.43 -74.97 -0.77
C GLY A 452 7.29 -73.83 -1.29
N ASN A 453 8.09 -74.12 -2.32
CA ASN A 453 8.82 -73.09 -3.05
C ASN A 453 7.84 -72.04 -3.61
N ASN A 454 8.17 -70.76 -3.45
CA ASN A 454 7.36 -69.58 -3.75
C ASN A 454 6.26 -69.23 -2.74
N ASP A 455 6.17 -69.90 -1.59
CA ASP A 455 5.30 -69.42 -0.52
C ASP A 455 5.70 -68.05 -0.02
N LYS A 456 4.70 -67.27 0.35
CA LYS A 456 4.86 -65.88 0.81
C LYS A 456 4.39 -65.77 2.25
N ILE A 457 5.08 -64.97 3.04
CA ILE A 457 4.72 -64.66 4.42
C ILE A 457 4.80 -63.16 4.61
N VAL A 458 3.75 -62.57 5.16
CA VAL A 458 3.64 -61.15 5.49
C VAL A 458 3.86 -60.95 6.97
N PHE A 459 4.73 -60.01 7.29
CA PHE A 459 4.99 -59.55 8.65
C PHE A 459 4.64 -58.08 8.79
N THR A 460 4.21 -57.70 9.98
CA THR A 460 4.17 -56.30 10.42
C THR A 460 5.29 -56.08 11.43
N ALA A 461 5.97 -54.95 11.37
CA ALA A 461 6.96 -54.55 12.36
C ALA A 461 6.85 -53.06 12.63
N GLN A 462 7.53 -52.59 13.68
CA GLN A 462 7.71 -51.17 13.92
C GLN A 462 9.19 -50.84 13.90
N ALA A 463 9.58 -49.76 13.22
CA ALA A 463 10.91 -49.18 13.34
C ALA A 463 10.81 -47.92 14.19
N VAL A 464 11.49 -47.89 15.33
CA VAL A 464 11.44 -46.81 16.30
C VAL A 464 12.84 -46.25 16.52
N MET A 465 13.01 -44.95 16.33
CA MET A 465 14.25 -44.26 16.72
C MET A 465 14.31 -44.07 18.23
N ASP A 466 15.48 -44.32 18.82
CA ASP A 466 15.79 -44.16 20.24
C ASP A 466 14.82 -44.96 21.14
N TYR A 467 14.56 -46.23 20.77
CA TYR A 467 13.60 -47.09 21.47
C TYR A 467 14.05 -47.45 22.89
N ASP A 468 15.32 -47.85 23.05
CA ASP A 468 15.92 -48.27 24.32
C ASP A 468 16.73 -47.15 25.03
N GLY A 469 16.83 -45.97 24.42
CA GLY A 469 17.60 -44.84 24.94
C GLY A 469 16.83 -44.00 25.96
N SER A 470 17.56 -43.15 26.70
CA SER A 470 16.92 -42.12 27.54
C SER A 470 16.18 -41.15 26.63
N PRO A 471 14.87 -40.88 26.83
CA PRO A 471 14.12 -39.95 25.98
C PRO A 471 14.83 -38.60 25.96
N GLY A 472 15.31 -38.18 24.77
CA GLY A 472 15.88 -36.84 24.57
C GLY A 472 17.29 -36.75 23.99
N ASN A 473 17.91 -37.84 23.52
CA ASN A 473 19.20 -37.72 22.82
C ASN A 473 18.99 -37.11 21.42
N ARG A 474 19.56 -35.93 21.18
CA ARG A 474 19.43 -35.18 19.91
C ARG A 474 20.23 -35.88 18.80
N LYS A 475 19.56 -36.26 17.70
CA LYS A 475 20.20 -36.85 16.51
C LYS A 475 20.23 -35.83 15.38
N ILE A 476 21.42 -35.38 14.98
CA ILE A 476 21.59 -34.35 13.96
C ILE A 476 21.78 -35.01 12.59
N SER A 477 21.03 -34.55 11.60
CA SER A 477 21.25 -34.81 10.19
C SER A 477 21.49 -33.50 9.46
N ARG A 478 22.43 -33.50 8.51
CA ARG A 478 22.85 -32.29 7.80
C ARG A 478 22.85 -32.50 6.30
N ALA A 479 22.30 -31.52 5.57
CA ALA A 479 22.22 -31.49 4.12
C ALA A 479 22.61 -30.12 3.55
N ARG A 480 23.02 -30.11 2.29
CA ARG A 480 23.09 -28.89 1.47
C ARG A 480 21.92 -28.85 0.50
N VAL A 481 21.19 -27.76 0.52
CA VAL A 481 19.96 -27.50 -0.23
C VAL A 481 20.19 -26.36 -1.22
N ILE A 482 19.69 -26.55 -2.44
CA ILE A 482 19.61 -25.51 -3.47
C ILE A 482 18.15 -25.03 -3.50
N PRO A 483 17.87 -23.84 -2.95
CA PRO A 483 16.54 -23.26 -3.05
C PRO A 483 16.30 -22.77 -4.47
N THR A 484 15.09 -23.02 -4.97
CA THR A 484 14.64 -22.58 -6.29
C THR A 484 13.23 -22.02 -6.18
N THR A 485 12.83 -21.19 -7.13
CA THR A 485 11.46 -20.68 -7.23
C THR A 485 10.89 -20.96 -8.62
N ASP A 486 9.64 -21.40 -8.67
CA ASP A 486 8.94 -21.64 -9.93
C ASP A 486 8.29 -20.36 -10.49
N THR A 487 7.58 -20.46 -11.62
CA THR A 487 6.85 -19.32 -12.22
C THR A 487 5.71 -18.79 -11.36
N ASN A 488 5.18 -19.60 -10.44
CA ASN A 488 4.12 -19.23 -9.50
C ASN A 488 4.69 -18.61 -8.22
N GLY A 489 6.02 -18.51 -8.09
CA GLY A 489 6.68 -18.00 -6.89
C GLY A 489 6.65 -18.98 -5.72
N GLN A 490 6.43 -20.27 -6.02
CA GLN A 490 6.55 -21.35 -5.04
C GLN A 490 8.02 -21.72 -4.88
N MET A 491 8.46 -21.87 -3.64
CA MET A 491 9.79 -22.35 -3.31
C MET A 491 9.84 -23.87 -3.42
N ALA A 492 10.96 -24.37 -3.94
CA ALA A 492 11.32 -25.77 -3.91
C ALA A 492 12.76 -25.91 -3.40
N PHE A 493 12.98 -26.91 -2.57
CA PHE A 493 14.28 -27.23 -1.99
C PHE A 493 14.77 -28.53 -2.62
N ASN A 494 15.92 -28.47 -3.29
CA ASN A 494 16.54 -29.64 -3.89
C ASN A 494 17.84 -29.95 -3.16
N ILE A 495 17.99 -31.17 -2.65
CA ILE A 495 19.24 -31.57 -2.01
C ILE A 495 20.31 -31.75 -3.08
N LYS A 496 21.50 -31.18 -2.84
CA LYS A 496 22.64 -31.32 -3.76
C LYS A 496 23.11 -32.78 -3.77
N THR A 497 23.25 -33.36 -4.97
CA THR A 497 23.71 -34.75 -5.16
C THR A 497 24.92 -34.84 -6.10
N PRO A 498 25.93 -35.69 -5.81
CA PRO A 498 26.13 -36.48 -4.59
C PRO A 498 26.56 -35.60 -3.40
N PHE A 499 26.46 -36.13 -2.17
CA PHE A 499 27.07 -35.48 -1.00
C PHE A 499 28.59 -35.46 -1.19
N GLN A 500 29.17 -34.28 -1.06
CA GLN A 500 30.62 -34.10 -1.13
C GLN A 500 31.12 -34.05 0.31
N THR A 501 31.84 -35.09 0.75
CA THR A 501 32.41 -35.14 2.10
C THR A 501 33.53 -34.10 2.28
N ASP A 502 34.17 -33.66 1.20
CA ASP A 502 35.14 -32.56 1.18
C ASP A 502 34.48 -31.16 1.21
N ASP A 503 33.18 -31.09 1.50
CA ASP A 503 32.45 -29.84 1.57
C ASP A 503 32.81 -29.08 2.87
N PRO A 504 33.43 -27.90 2.76
CA PRO A 504 33.95 -27.13 3.89
C PRO A 504 32.87 -26.56 4.84
N TYR A 505 31.58 -26.83 4.58
CA TYR A 505 30.51 -26.63 5.55
C TYR A 505 30.57 -27.66 6.70
N PHE A 506 31.12 -28.84 6.44
CA PHE A 506 31.26 -29.93 7.40
C PHE A 506 32.68 -29.89 7.97
N ASN A 507 32.82 -29.60 9.26
CA ASN A 507 34.13 -29.71 9.91
C ASN A 507 34.36 -31.22 10.19
N LEU A 508 35.15 -31.83 9.31
CA LEU A 508 35.49 -33.26 9.14
C LEU A 508 36.14 -33.96 10.36
N ALA A 509 35.55 -33.82 11.55
CA ALA A 509 36.01 -34.51 12.75
C ALA A 509 35.12 -35.72 13.13
N ASP A 510 34.24 -36.17 12.23
CA ASP A 510 33.38 -37.33 12.46
C ASP A 510 34.00 -38.61 11.85
N PRO A 511 34.28 -39.67 12.63
CA PRO A 511 34.97 -40.88 12.16
C PRO A 511 34.26 -41.69 11.06
N ASP A 512 32.99 -41.40 10.78
CA ASP A 512 32.12 -42.18 9.89
C ASP A 512 32.07 -41.67 8.43
N GLU A 513 32.89 -40.67 8.07
CA GLU A 513 32.89 -40.05 6.74
C GLU A 513 33.77 -40.80 5.71
N VAL A 514 33.15 -41.38 4.67
CA VAL A 514 33.86 -42.04 3.56
C VAL A 514 33.85 -41.17 2.31
N ALA A 515 35.02 -40.85 1.75
CA ALA A 515 35.14 -40.12 0.49
C ALA A 515 34.46 -40.87 -0.68
N GLY A 516 33.58 -40.19 -1.42
CA GLY A 516 32.88 -40.75 -2.59
C GLY A 516 31.56 -41.47 -2.29
N ASP A 517 30.97 -41.23 -1.12
CA ASP A 517 29.67 -41.79 -0.74
C ASP A 517 28.51 -41.18 -1.57
N PRO A 518 27.68 -41.99 -2.24
CA PRO A 518 26.50 -41.50 -2.98
C PRO A 518 25.36 -41.01 -2.09
N ARG A 519 25.45 -41.18 -0.75
CA ARG A 519 24.45 -40.72 0.22
C ARG A 519 24.27 -39.20 0.16
N ARG A 520 23.10 -38.68 0.56
CA ARG A 520 22.73 -37.25 0.43
C ARG A 520 22.88 -36.43 1.72
N PHE A 521 23.24 -37.09 2.81
CA PHE A 521 23.12 -36.60 4.20
C PHE A 521 24.21 -37.20 5.09
N HIS A 522 24.56 -36.48 6.16
CA HIS A 522 25.19 -37.10 7.34
C HIS A 522 24.12 -37.75 8.21
N MET A 523 24.06 -39.10 8.27
CA MET A 523 22.94 -39.82 8.89
C MET A 523 23.36 -40.89 9.91
N SER A 524 24.65 -41.05 10.21
CA SER A 524 25.10 -42.04 11.20
C SER A 524 24.40 -41.90 12.56
N PRO A 525 24.10 -40.67 13.07
CA PRO A 525 23.36 -40.54 14.34
C PRO A 525 21.90 -40.99 14.24
N TRP A 526 21.30 -40.96 13.05
CA TRP A 526 19.91 -41.42 12.85
C TRP A 526 19.87 -42.93 12.58
N THR A 527 20.85 -43.45 11.84
CA THR A 527 20.88 -44.84 11.38
C THR A 527 21.21 -45.81 12.51
N ASN A 528 22.13 -45.42 13.40
CA ASN A 528 22.62 -46.27 14.49
C ASN A 528 21.62 -46.41 15.65
N ASP A 529 20.56 -45.61 15.66
CA ASP A 529 19.61 -45.50 16.77
C ASP A 529 18.18 -45.89 16.36
N ILE A 530 17.96 -46.51 15.20
CA ILE A 530 16.65 -47.06 14.81
C ILE A 530 16.59 -48.53 15.17
N ASP A 531 15.61 -48.96 15.95
CA ASP A 531 15.37 -50.35 16.29
C ASP A 531 14.13 -50.90 15.59
N VAL A 532 14.23 -52.10 15.02
CA VAL A 532 13.07 -52.82 14.45
C VAL A 532 12.53 -53.77 15.52
N ILE A 533 11.31 -53.51 15.97
CA ILE A 533 10.64 -54.18 17.07
C ILE A 533 9.28 -54.74 16.63
N ASN A 534 8.64 -55.51 17.51
CA ASN A 534 7.26 -55.99 17.33
C ASN A 534 7.00 -56.73 16.00
N LEU A 535 8.00 -57.47 15.52
CA LEU A 535 7.91 -58.23 14.28
C LEU A 535 6.95 -59.42 14.46
N ASP A 536 5.79 -59.34 13.81
CA ASP A 536 4.71 -60.31 13.94
C ASP A 536 4.20 -60.76 12.57
N ALA A 537 3.98 -62.07 12.41
CA ALA A 537 3.54 -62.66 11.15
C ALA A 537 2.01 -62.65 11.06
N LYS A 538 1.47 -62.09 9.97
CA LYS A 538 0.03 -61.82 9.83
C LYS A 538 -0.69 -62.70 8.83
N ALA A 539 -0.02 -63.08 7.74
CA ALA A 539 -0.66 -63.80 6.63
C ALA A 539 0.35 -64.60 5.80
N SER A 540 -0.13 -65.64 5.12
CA SER A 540 0.73 -66.52 4.31
C SER A 540 -0.10 -67.28 3.27
N THR A 541 0.48 -67.49 2.09
CA THR A 541 -0.12 -68.28 1.01
C THR A 541 -0.37 -69.74 1.36
N ALA A 542 0.40 -70.29 2.30
CA ALA A 542 0.30 -71.69 2.70
C ALA A 542 -0.72 -71.93 3.84
N GLY A 543 -1.44 -70.90 4.30
CA GLY A 543 -2.48 -71.05 5.35
C GLY A 543 -1.92 -71.54 6.70
N ILE A 544 -0.63 -71.31 6.94
CA ILE A 544 0.15 -71.97 7.98
C ILE A 544 -0.28 -71.60 9.41
N PHE A 545 -0.89 -70.44 9.69
CA PHE A 545 -1.15 -69.94 11.06
C PHE A 545 -2.05 -70.79 11.97
N SER A 546 -2.57 -71.94 11.50
CA SER A 546 -3.34 -72.90 12.30
C SER A 546 -2.51 -73.96 13.05
N TRP A 547 -1.16 -73.95 12.92
CA TRP A 547 -0.30 -75.03 13.43
C TRP A 547 0.65 -74.56 14.54
N GLY A 548 0.72 -75.27 15.67
CA GLY A 548 1.39 -74.81 16.90
C GLY A 548 2.93 -74.72 16.90
N PHE A 549 3.64 -75.31 15.94
CA PHE A 549 5.12 -75.27 15.84
C PHE A 549 5.65 -74.11 14.98
N ILE A 550 4.76 -73.26 14.47
CA ILE A 550 5.11 -72.16 13.56
C ILE A 550 5.72 -70.96 14.30
N GLY A 551 5.51 -70.87 15.61
CA GLY A 551 6.17 -69.85 16.45
C GLY A 551 7.70 -69.86 16.32
N ASP A 552 8.31 -71.05 16.26
CA ASP A 552 9.77 -71.20 16.13
C ASP A 552 10.28 -70.79 14.74
N LEU A 553 9.50 -71.07 13.68
CA LEU A 553 9.81 -70.65 12.31
C LEU A 553 9.69 -69.12 12.16
N ILE A 554 8.60 -68.54 12.68
CA ILE A 554 8.38 -67.08 12.68
C ILE A 554 9.51 -66.40 13.45
N ALA A 555 9.85 -66.88 14.64
CA ALA A 555 10.93 -66.33 15.46
C ALA A 555 12.30 -66.40 14.76
N SER A 556 12.54 -67.48 14.00
CA SER A 556 13.76 -67.61 13.24
C SER A 556 13.84 -66.66 12.05
N ILE A 557 12.80 -66.55 11.23
CA ILE A 557 12.76 -65.59 10.11
C ILE A 557 12.88 -64.16 10.66
N ALA A 558 12.24 -63.89 11.80
CA ALA A 558 12.34 -62.63 12.50
C ALA A 558 13.78 -62.29 12.93
N THR A 559 14.50 -63.27 13.49
CA THR A 559 15.92 -63.12 13.83
C THR A 559 16.79 -62.89 12.59
N GLY A 560 16.44 -63.50 11.45
CA GLY A 560 17.15 -63.33 10.18
C GLY A 560 17.00 -61.93 9.60
N ILE A 561 15.77 -61.40 9.65
CA ILE A 561 15.44 -60.03 9.28
C ILE A 561 16.23 -59.05 10.16
N ALA A 562 16.15 -59.22 11.49
CA ALA A 562 16.81 -58.34 12.46
C ALA A 562 18.33 -58.27 12.28
N ASN A 563 18.99 -59.40 12.02
CA ASN A 563 20.46 -59.46 12.00
C ASN A 563 21.09 -59.12 10.63
N ASN A 564 20.38 -59.32 9.52
CA ASN A 564 20.99 -59.25 8.18
C ASN A 564 20.33 -58.23 7.25
N ILE A 565 19.03 -57.96 7.43
CA ILE A 565 18.28 -57.05 6.54
C ILE A 565 18.18 -55.66 7.16
N THR A 566 17.85 -55.59 8.46
CA THR A 566 17.71 -54.33 9.18
C THR A 566 18.91 -53.37 8.98
N PRO A 567 20.18 -53.82 9.11
CA PRO A 567 21.35 -52.94 8.90
C PRO A 567 21.49 -52.39 7.47
N ILE A 568 20.93 -53.08 6.47
CA ILE A 568 20.97 -52.67 5.05
C ILE A 568 19.84 -51.66 4.75
N ILE A 569 18.69 -51.82 5.39
CA ILE A 569 17.49 -51.03 5.13
C ILE A 569 17.45 -49.73 5.94
N GLN A 570 17.91 -49.74 7.19
CA GLN A 570 17.91 -48.55 8.07
C GLN A 570 18.49 -47.29 7.39
N PRO A 571 19.69 -47.32 6.76
CA PRO A 571 20.21 -46.14 6.07
C PRO A 571 19.34 -45.72 4.87
N GLN A 572 18.63 -46.63 4.22
CA GLN A 572 17.78 -46.28 3.07
C GLN A 572 16.46 -45.63 3.52
N ILE A 573 15.87 -46.11 4.62
CA ILE A 573 14.67 -45.51 5.24
C ILE A 573 14.97 -44.09 5.74
N VAL A 574 16.06 -43.93 6.51
CA VAL A 574 16.46 -42.63 7.07
C VAL A 574 16.69 -41.60 5.97
N GLN A 575 17.35 -42.01 4.88
CA GLN A 575 17.62 -41.13 3.75
C GLN A 575 16.32 -40.64 3.10
N SER A 576 15.36 -41.55 2.88
CA SER A 576 14.07 -41.19 2.28
C SER A 576 13.23 -40.30 3.21
N ILE A 577 13.26 -40.53 4.54
CA ILE A 577 12.59 -39.67 5.54
C ILE A 577 13.15 -38.26 5.49
N LEU A 578 14.46 -38.12 5.62
CA LEU A 578 15.12 -36.81 5.63
C LEU A 578 14.94 -36.07 4.29
N GLN A 579 14.97 -36.81 3.18
CA GLN A 579 14.71 -36.26 1.85
C GLN A 579 13.28 -35.70 1.75
N ASP A 580 12.27 -36.46 2.18
CA ASP A 580 10.86 -36.04 2.14
C ASP A 580 10.63 -34.82 3.04
N VAL A 581 11.25 -34.78 4.23
CA VAL A 581 11.16 -33.61 5.12
C VAL A 581 11.71 -32.34 4.46
N ILE A 582 12.88 -32.41 3.81
CA ILE A 582 13.52 -31.24 3.20
C ILE A 582 12.91 -30.86 1.85
N GLU A 583 12.64 -31.82 0.98
CA GLU A 583 12.24 -31.55 -0.41
C GLU A 583 10.71 -31.43 -0.56
N GLN A 584 9.92 -31.92 0.41
CA GLN A 584 8.45 -31.89 0.36
C GLN A 584 7.84 -31.13 1.55
N ILE A 585 8.09 -31.55 2.80
CA ILE A 585 7.38 -30.97 3.96
C ILE A 585 7.77 -29.50 4.19
N ALA A 586 9.08 -29.19 4.28
CA ALA A 586 9.53 -27.82 4.54
C ALA A 586 9.10 -26.82 3.43
N PRO A 587 9.21 -27.13 2.12
CA PRO A 587 8.69 -26.28 1.06
C PRO A 587 7.19 -26.07 1.17
N ASN A 588 6.39 -27.10 1.49
CA ASN A 588 4.93 -26.94 1.65
C ASN A 588 4.57 -25.98 2.79
N VAL A 589 5.30 -26.01 3.92
CA VAL A 589 5.09 -25.08 5.04
C VAL A 589 5.39 -23.64 4.61
N ILE A 590 6.53 -23.42 3.94
CA ILE A 590 6.93 -22.10 3.45
C ILE A 590 5.97 -21.60 2.37
N ASN A 591 5.61 -22.47 1.42
CA ASN A 591 4.69 -22.17 0.33
C ASN A 591 3.30 -21.84 0.81
N ALA A 592 2.82 -22.44 1.91
CA ALA A 592 1.56 -22.01 2.50
C ALA A 592 1.63 -20.56 3.00
N ILE A 593 2.75 -20.13 3.60
CA ILE A 593 2.95 -18.72 3.96
C ILE A 593 2.97 -17.85 2.70
N LEU A 594 3.77 -18.21 1.69
CA LEU A 594 3.89 -17.46 0.44
C LEU A 594 2.56 -17.37 -0.31
N ASP A 595 1.77 -18.43 -0.33
CA ASP A 595 0.43 -18.46 -0.94
C ASP A 595 -0.49 -17.45 -0.26
N ASN A 596 -0.49 -17.38 1.07
CA ASN A 596 -1.27 -16.36 1.78
C ASN A 596 -0.79 -14.94 1.44
N LEU A 597 0.52 -14.75 1.30
CA LEU A 597 1.11 -13.47 0.88
C LEU A 597 0.74 -13.11 -0.56
N GLN A 598 0.60 -14.08 -1.47
CA GLN A 598 0.21 -13.83 -2.85
C GLN A 598 -1.30 -13.61 -3.01
N SER A 599 -2.11 -14.46 -2.38
CA SER A 599 -3.57 -14.46 -2.47
C SER A 599 -4.20 -15.09 -1.23
N PRO A 600 -4.98 -14.33 -0.42
CA PRO A 600 -5.54 -13.01 -0.73
C PRO A 600 -4.60 -11.81 -0.45
N GLY A 601 -3.38 -12.04 0.06
CA GLY A 601 -2.48 -10.99 0.56
C GLY A 601 -2.74 -10.64 2.03
N LEU A 602 -1.79 -9.93 2.63
CA LEU A 602 -1.84 -9.47 4.02
C LEU A 602 -2.78 -8.28 4.18
N PRO A 603 -3.85 -8.38 5.00
CA PRO A 603 -4.69 -7.24 5.32
C PRO A 603 -3.95 -6.28 6.25
N ILE A 604 -3.81 -5.03 5.83
CA ILE A 604 -3.29 -3.92 6.62
C ILE A 604 -4.49 -3.01 6.88
N PRO A 605 -5.26 -3.25 7.96
CA PRO A 605 -6.37 -2.37 8.31
C PRO A 605 -5.80 -1.00 8.65
N LEU A 606 -6.36 0.05 8.05
CA LEU A 606 -6.03 1.39 8.51
C LEU A 606 -6.61 1.60 9.91
N PRO A 607 -5.93 2.35 10.78
CA PRO A 607 -6.38 2.51 12.16
C PRO A 607 -7.78 3.13 12.26
N SER A 608 -8.59 2.62 13.18
CA SER A 608 -9.97 3.07 13.38
C SER A 608 -10.11 4.53 13.82
N HIS A 609 -9.04 5.14 14.32
CA HIS A 609 -8.99 6.54 14.71
C HIS A 609 -8.70 7.50 13.54
N LEU A 610 -8.28 7.00 12.37
CA LEU A 610 -8.19 7.87 11.20
C LEU A 610 -9.59 8.39 10.84
N PRO A 611 -9.73 9.64 10.39
CA PRO A 611 -11.03 10.12 9.97
C PRO A 611 -11.64 9.31 8.82
N ALA A 612 -12.97 9.23 8.79
CA ALA A 612 -13.66 8.66 7.64
C ALA A 612 -13.31 9.45 6.37
N PRO A 613 -13.10 8.79 5.22
CA PRO A 613 -13.35 7.38 4.94
C PRO A 613 -12.18 6.42 5.22
N LEU A 614 -11.03 6.92 5.71
CA LEU A 614 -9.82 6.11 5.91
C LEU A 614 -10.01 5.00 6.94
N ASN A 615 -10.74 5.23 8.04
CA ASN A 615 -11.03 4.17 9.02
C ASN A 615 -11.86 2.99 8.49
N ASN A 616 -12.57 3.17 7.37
CA ASN A 616 -13.35 2.11 6.73
C ASN A 616 -12.58 1.42 5.59
N THR A 617 -11.30 1.78 5.41
CA THR A 617 -10.45 1.28 4.33
C THR A 617 -9.54 0.18 4.84
N GLU A 618 -9.53 -0.96 4.14
CA GLU A 618 -8.57 -2.04 4.33
C GLU A 618 -7.62 -2.09 3.14
N LEU A 619 -6.32 -1.95 3.40
CA LEU A 619 -5.28 -2.21 2.41
C LEU A 619 -4.94 -3.71 2.42
N ARG A 620 -4.57 -4.25 1.27
CA ARG A 620 -4.07 -5.61 1.11
C ARG A 620 -2.75 -5.58 0.37
N MET A 621 -1.69 -6.00 1.06
CA MET A 621 -0.35 -6.13 0.50
C MET A 621 -0.15 -7.57 0.04
N LYS A 622 0.06 -7.73 -1.26
CA LYS A 622 0.38 -8.98 -1.93
C LYS A 622 1.88 -9.01 -2.22
N LEU A 623 2.51 -10.16 -2.01
CA LEU A 623 3.93 -10.37 -2.27
C LEU A 623 4.14 -11.69 -2.99
N LYS A 624 4.98 -11.69 -4.01
CA LYS A 624 5.38 -12.88 -4.76
C LYS A 624 6.89 -12.89 -4.90
N VAL A 625 7.53 -13.99 -4.49
CA VAL A 625 8.95 -14.19 -4.78
C VAL A 625 9.09 -14.58 -6.25
N GLU A 626 9.99 -13.93 -6.98
CA GLU A 626 10.18 -14.20 -8.40
C GLU A 626 11.24 -15.28 -8.65
N GLN A 627 11.40 -15.66 -9.91
CA GLN A 627 12.46 -16.60 -10.29
C GLN A 627 13.84 -16.01 -10.02
N GLY A 628 14.79 -16.86 -9.62
CA GLY A 628 16.16 -16.42 -9.33
C GLY A 628 16.45 -16.21 -7.84
N LEU A 629 15.66 -16.81 -6.95
CA LEU A 629 16.04 -16.99 -5.54
C LEU A 629 17.42 -17.67 -5.45
N GLN A 630 18.33 -17.08 -4.69
CA GLN A 630 19.71 -17.56 -4.57
C GLN A 630 20.23 -17.41 -3.14
N ALA A 631 20.97 -18.40 -2.65
CA ALA A 631 21.80 -18.24 -1.46
C ALA A 631 23.07 -17.46 -1.82
N ARG A 632 23.45 -16.50 -0.97
CA ARG A 632 24.64 -15.66 -1.17
C ARG A 632 25.40 -15.49 0.13
N VAL A 633 26.73 -15.50 0.02
CA VAL A 633 27.65 -15.12 1.11
C VAL A 633 28.78 -14.25 0.54
N SER A 634 29.05 -13.13 1.19
CA SER A 634 30.17 -12.24 0.87
C SER A 634 30.73 -11.62 2.15
N GLY A 635 31.90 -12.08 2.57
CA GLY A 635 32.46 -11.72 3.88
C GLY A 635 31.52 -12.13 5.02
N SER A 636 31.09 -11.16 5.84
CA SER A 636 30.11 -11.36 6.91
C SER A 636 28.65 -11.36 6.43
N ASN A 637 28.36 -10.84 5.24
CA ASN A 637 27.00 -10.76 4.69
C ASN A 637 26.57 -12.13 4.16
N ARG A 638 25.42 -12.64 4.64
CA ARG A 638 24.93 -13.99 4.34
C ARG A 638 23.40 -14.00 4.33
N GLY A 639 22.80 -14.70 3.38
CA GLY A 639 21.34 -14.83 3.32
C GLY A 639 20.82 -15.38 2.00
N LEU A 640 19.50 -15.37 1.86
CA LEU A 640 18.80 -15.58 0.59
C LEU A 640 18.49 -14.24 -0.05
N VAL A 641 18.71 -14.13 -1.35
CA VAL A 641 18.36 -12.95 -2.14
C VAL A 641 17.37 -13.34 -3.24
N ALA A 642 16.40 -12.48 -3.51
CA ALA A 642 15.44 -12.68 -4.59
C ALA A 642 14.91 -11.35 -5.12
N GLN A 643 14.47 -11.36 -6.37
CA GLN A 643 13.53 -10.36 -6.87
C GLN A 643 12.12 -10.69 -6.38
N ALA A 644 11.29 -9.66 -6.25
CA ALA A 644 9.97 -9.75 -5.68
C ALA A 644 8.96 -8.92 -6.49
N GLY A 645 7.85 -9.55 -6.82
CA GLY A 645 6.65 -8.86 -7.26
C GLY A 645 5.85 -8.39 -6.04
N THR A 646 5.30 -7.18 -6.11
CA THR A 646 4.44 -6.66 -5.03
C THR A 646 3.13 -6.13 -5.58
N GLY A 647 2.08 -6.17 -4.77
CA GLY A 647 0.77 -5.66 -5.12
C GLY A 647 0.14 -4.96 -3.92
N ILE A 648 -0.37 -3.74 -4.05
CA ILE A 648 -1.12 -3.10 -2.97
C ILE A 648 -2.49 -2.68 -3.48
N THR A 649 -3.54 -3.28 -2.92
CA THR A 649 -4.94 -2.98 -3.28
C THR A 649 -5.71 -2.51 -2.06
N ALA A 650 -6.64 -1.59 -2.24
CA ALA A 650 -7.54 -1.09 -1.21
C ALA A 650 -8.94 -1.65 -1.42
N SER A 651 -9.66 -1.84 -0.32
CA SER A 651 -11.09 -2.11 -0.31
C SER A 651 -11.75 -1.28 0.78
N MET A 652 -13.02 -0.96 0.62
CA MET A 652 -13.75 -0.15 1.58
C MET A 652 -15.15 -0.71 1.79
N SER A 653 -15.60 -0.74 3.05
CA SER A 653 -16.95 -1.16 3.41
C SER A 653 -17.48 -0.30 4.57
N PRO A 654 -18.61 0.42 4.40
CA PRO A 654 -19.38 0.57 3.15
C PRO A 654 -18.62 1.37 2.08
N ALA A 655 -19.03 1.26 0.82
CA ALA A 655 -18.43 2.02 -0.28
C ALA A 655 -18.61 3.55 -0.09
N ASN A 656 -17.59 4.33 -0.45
CA ASN A 656 -17.68 5.79 -0.36
C ASN A 656 -18.59 6.35 -1.48
N PRO A 657 -19.66 7.09 -1.17
CA PRO A 657 -20.50 7.75 -2.18
C PRO A 657 -19.75 8.83 -2.98
N ASN A 658 -18.65 9.36 -2.44
CA ASN A 658 -17.78 10.36 -3.08
C ASN A 658 -16.56 9.72 -3.76
N ALA A 659 -16.60 8.41 -4.05
CA ALA A 659 -15.55 7.76 -4.83
C ALA A 659 -15.45 8.42 -6.22
N PRO A 660 -14.22 8.66 -6.71
CA PRO A 660 -14.00 9.31 -7.98
C PRO A 660 -14.50 8.45 -9.14
N GLN A 661 -14.90 9.11 -10.22
CA GLN A 661 -15.34 8.41 -11.43
C GLN A 661 -14.14 7.81 -12.17
N PRO A 662 -14.30 6.68 -12.89
CA PRO A 662 -13.21 6.10 -13.66
C PRO A 662 -12.62 7.08 -14.66
N MET A 663 -11.29 7.21 -14.69
CA MET A 663 -10.58 8.06 -15.66
C MET A 663 -10.97 7.76 -17.11
N LEU A 664 -10.96 8.80 -17.94
CA LEU A 664 -11.04 8.69 -19.40
C LEU A 664 -9.66 8.32 -19.97
N GLY A 665 -9.64 7.49 -21.01
CA GLY A 665 -8.41 6.91 -21.54
C GLY A 665 -7.98 5.68 -20.75
N VAL A 666 -6.75 5.68 -20.21
CA VAL A 666 -6.22 4.54 -19.45
C VAL A 666 -6.62 4.61 -17.98
N HIS A 667 -7.38 3.63 -17.50
CA HIS A 667 -7.77 3.55 -16.08
C HIS A 667 -6.78 2.72 -15.27
N SER A 668 -5.59 3.27 -15.03
CA SER A 668 -4.51 2.60 -14.30
C SER A 668 -3.56 3.65 -13.68
N PHE A 669 -2.52 3.20 -12.98
CA PHE A 669 -1.49 4.05 -12.38
C PHE A 669 -0.24 4.17 -13.26
N ASN A 670 0.50 5.28 -13.11
CA ASN A 670 1.77 5.51 -13.81
C ASN A 670 2.88 4.59 -13.28
N THR A 671 3.58 3.93 -14.21
CA THR A 671 4.75 3.09 -13.91
C THR A 671 6.02 3.82 -14.28
N TYR A 672 7.01 3.77 -13.38
CA TYR A 672 8.30 4.43 -13.55
C TYR A 672 9.46 3.43 -13.68
N ARG A 673 9.21 2.16 -13.38
CA ARG A 673 10.26 1.14 -13.38
C ARG A 673 10.92 1.02 -14.76
N SER A 674 12.23 1.18 -14.78
CA SER A 674 13.08 0.87 -15.94
C SER A 674 13.73 -0.52 -15.79
N ALA A 675 13.99 -0.93 -14.55
CA ALA A 675 14.54 -2.22 -14.15
C ALA A 675 14.16 -2.54 -12.70
N ALA A 676 14.28 -3.82 -12.31
CA ALA A 676 14.07 -4.24 -10.93
C ALA A 676 15.07 -3.56 -9.97
N PRO A 677 14.66 -3.20 -8.74
CA PRO A 677 15.60 -2.78 -7.70
C PRO A 677 16.70 -3.83 -7.50
N SER A 678 17.94 -3.39 -7.31
CA SER A 678 19.04 -4.33 -7.06
C SER A 678 19.00 -4.81 -5.60
N TRP A 679 19.07 -6.13 -5.39
CA TRP A 679 19.30 -6.71 -4.06
C TRP A 679 20.76 -6.57 -3.58
N SER A 680 21.71 -6.15 -4.43
CA SER A 680 23.15 -6.14 -4.12
C SER A 680 23.51 -5.25 -2.93
N TYR A 681 23.00 -4.00 -2.91
CA TYR A 681 23.23 -3.09 -1.80
C TYR A 681 22.50 -3.55 -0.53
N PRO A 682 21.19 -3.89 -0.55
CA PRO A 682 20.53 -4.53 0.58
C PRO A 682 21.32 -5.72 1.16
N PHE A 683 21.81 -6.60 0.30
CA PHE A 683 22.61 -7.76 0.72
C PHE A 683 23.92 -7.35 1.39
N SER A 684 24.60 -6.30 0.88
CA SER A 684 25.82 -5.76 1.50
C SER A 684 25.62 -5.23 2.92
N GLN A 685 24.36 -4.91 3.29
CA GLN A 685 24.00 -4.43 4.63
C GLN A 685 23.54 -5.55 5.57
N SER A 686 23.28 -6.77 5.07
CA SER A 686 22.66 -7.86 5.84
C SER A 686 23.37 -8.22 7.15
N ALA A 687 24.69 -8.12 7.22
CA ALA A 687 25.43 -8.37 8.46
C ALA A 687 25.30 -7.25 9.50
N ALA A 688 25.27 -5.99 9.04
CA ALA A 688 25.15 -4.83 9.92
C ALA A 688 23.69 -4.53 10.31
N LYS A 689 22.76 -4.99 9.47
CA LYS A 689 21.31 -4.78 9.55
C LYS A 689 20.58 -6.12 9.35
N PRO A 690 20.69 -7.09 10.29
CA PRO A 690 20.02 -8.38 10.18
C PRO A 690 18.49 -8.23 10.18
N GLY A 691 17.78 -9.13 9.51
CA GLY A 691 16.34 -9.07 9.27
C GLY A 691 15.99 -9.29 7.79
N LEU A 692 14.70 -9.10 7.48
CA LEU A 692 14.20 -9.05 6.12
C LEU A 692 14.44 -7.65 5.58
N LEU A 693 15.29 -7.55 4.56
CA LEU A 693 15.61 -6.29 3.90
C LEU A 693 14.85 -6.22 2.58
N LEU A 694 14.05 -5.18 2.41
CA LEU A 694 13.16 -4.98 1.26
C LEU A 694 13.52 -3.68 0.54
N ALA A 695 13.84 -3.79 -0.74
CA ALA A 695 13.89 -2.66 -1.66
C ALA A 695 12.57 -2.62 -2.43
N LEU A 696 11.87 -1.48 -2.42
CA LEU A 696 10.57 -1.31 -3.08
C LEU A 696 10.59 -0.12 -4.04
N HIS A 697 10.18 -0.35 -5.29
CA HIS A 697 10.03 0.69 -6.29
C HIS A 697 8.80 1.57 -6.02
N SER A 698 8.79 2.80 -6.53
CA SER A 698 7.65 3.73 -6.39
C SER A 698 6.37 3.20 -7.04
N ASP A 699 6.48 2.24 -7.96
CA ASP A 699 5.35 1.58 -8.60
C ASP A 699 4.43 0.88 -7.58
N ALA A 700 4.99 0.33 -6.49
CA ALA A 700 4.21 -0.25 -5.39
C ALA A 700 3.34 0.82 -4.71
N ILE A 701 3.94 1.99 -4.50
CA ILE A 701 3.29 3.15 -3.85
C ILE A 701 2.23 3.73 -4.79
N ASN A 702 2.53 3.87 -6.08
CA ASN A 702 1.57 4.35 -7.08
C ASN A 702 0.35 3.43 -7.21
N GLN A 703 0.55 2.11 -7.12
CA GLN A 703 -0.56 1.18 -7.08
C GLN A 703 -1.43 1.36 -5.82
N ALA A 704 -0.79 1.54 -4.66
CA ALA A 704 -1.50 1.83 -3.41
C ALA A 704 -2.31 3.12 -3.51
N MET A 705 -1.70 4.20 -4.00
CA MET A 705 -2.35 5.51 -4.18
C MET A 705 -3.52 5.45 -5.17
N PHE A 706 -3.34 4.75 -6.29
CA PHE A 706 -4.42 4.54 -7.25
C PHE A 706 -5.56 3.71 -6.66
N SER A 707 -5.26 2.65 -5.92
CA SER A 707 -6.29 1.81 -5.33
C SER A 707 -7.06 2.54 -4.22
N LEU A 708 -6.36 3.31 -3.37
CA LEU A 708 -6.98 4.22 -2.39
C LEU A 708 -7.85 5.28 -3.05
N TRP A 709 -7.36 5.89 -4.14
CA TRP A 709 -8.13 6.84 -4.95
C TRP A 709 -9.40 6.17 -5.50
N GLN A 710 -9.28 5.01 -6.14
CA GLN A 710 -10.39 4.31 -6.79
C GLN A 710 -11.55 3.96 -5.83
N VAL A 711 -11.24 3.58 -4.59
CA VAL A 711 -12.26 3.29 -3.57
C VAL A 711 -12.78 4.54 -2.86
N GLY A 712 -12.25 5.73 -3.18
CA GLY A 712 -12.61 7.00 -2.57
C GLY A 712 -12.00 7.22 -1.18
N ALA A 713 -10.94 6.50 -0.81
CA ALA A 713 -10.29 6.68 0.50
C ALA A 713 -9.62 8.07 0.63
N LEU A 714 -9.29 8.70 -0.50
CA LEU A 714 -8.68 10.02 -0.56
C LEU A 714 -9.71 11.17 -0.71
N SER A 715 -11.01 10.85 -0.78
CA SER A 715 -12.08 11.86 -0.81
C SER A 715 -12.47 12.24 0.61
N LEU A 716 -11.92 13.35 1.12
CA LEU A 716 -12.02 13.76 2.51
C LEU A 716 -13.12 14.82 2.72
N SER A 717 -13.77 14.78 3.88
CA SER A 717 -14.70 15.81 4.34
C SER A 717 -14.18 16.37 5.66
N ILE A 718 -13.62 17.58 5.61
CA ILE A 718 -13.02 18.25 6.76
C ILE A 718 -14.11 19.10 7.42
N ASP A 719 -14.49 18.71 8.63
CA ASP A 719 -15.43 19.42 9.49
C ASP A 719 -14.97 19.35 10.96
N ALA A 720 -15.75 19.92 11.88
CA ALA A 720 -15.41 19.88 13.31
C ALA A 720 -15.32 18.44 13.86
N GLY A 721 -16.10 17.49 13.31
CA GLY A 721 -16.03 16.08 13.69
C GLY A 721 -14.70 15.44 13.28
N PHE A 722 -14.26 15.73 12.05
CA PHE A 722 -12.97 15.31 11.51
C PHE A 722 -11.80 15.78 12.40
N ILE A 723 -11.78 17.07 12.77
CA ILE A 723 -10.71 17.63 13.63
C ILE A 723 -10.75 17.01 15.03
N ASN A 724 -11.94 16.87 15.62
CA ASN A 724 -12.11 16.21 16.91
C ASN A 724 -11.59 14.77 16.90
N GLN A 725 -11.80 14.03 15.81
CA GLN A 725 -11.29 12.67 15.68
C GLN A 725 -9.75 12.64 15.64
N ILE A 726 -9.11 13.59 14.96
CA ILE A 726 -7.64 13.70 14.95
C ILE A 726 -7.10 14.02 16.36
N ASN A 727 -7.81 14.87 17.13
CA ASN A 727 -7.42 15.23 18.49
C ASN A 727 -7.39 14.02 19.44
N THR A 728 -8.15 12.96 19.16
CA THR A 728 -8.19 11.76 20.01
C THR A 728 -6.89 10.96 20.04
N TYR A 729 -6.06 11.03 18.99
CA TYR A 729 -4.84 10.22 18.89
C TYR A 729 -3.56 11.07 18.82
N ALA A 730 -3.61 12.24 18.19
CA ALA A 730 -2.46 13.12 18.02
C ALA A 730 -2.37 14.25 19.07
N GLY A 731 -3.36 14.36 19.97
CA GLY A 731 -3.38 15.38 21.02
C GLY A 731 -3.81 16.77 20.54
N THR A 732 -3.74 17.76 21.45
CA THR A 732 -4.16 19.15 21.19
C THR A 732 -2.95 20.03 20.84
N ASP A 733 -2.82 20.43 19.57
CA ASP A 733 -1.81 21.37 19.07
C ASP A 733 -2.44 22.76 18.85
N PRO A 734 -1.79 23.88 19.22
CA PRO A 734 -2.21 25.25 18.89
C PRO A 734 -2.58 25.50 17.42
N LEU A 735 -1.91 24.86 16.45
CA LEU A 735 -2.26 24.93 15.02
C LEU A 735 -3.65 24.36 14.71
N ARG A 736 -4.17 23.50 15.58
CA ARG A 736 -5.49 22.86 15.43
C ARG A 736 -6.63 23.70 16.03
N GLN A 737 -6.35 24.53 17.04
CA GLN A 737 -7.30 25.57 17.47
C GLN A 737 -7.54 26.62 16.37
N LEU A 738 -6.48 26.97 15.62
CA LEU A 738 -6.62 27.82 14.44
C LEU A 738 -7.50 27.16 13.37
N THR A 739 -7.48 25.82 13.27
CA THR A 739 -8.32 25.07 12.32
C THR A 739 -9.80 25.12 12.72
N ASP A 740 -10.13 25.05 14.01
CA ASP A 740 -11.52 25.18 14.50
C ASP A 740 -12.11 26.56 14.17
N ASP A 741 -11.32 27.63 14.31
CA ASP A 741 -11.73 29.00 13.94
C ASP A 741 -11.86 29.15 12.41
N LEU A 742 -11.03 28.48 11.62
CA LEU A 742 -11.09 28.46 10.15
C LEU A 742 -12.29 27.67 9.61
N LEU A 743 -12.90 26.79 10.42
CA LEU A 743 -14.13 26.05 10.08
C LEU A 743 -15.42 26.81 10.43
N LYS A 744 -15.33 28.13 10.64
CA LYS A 744 -16.48 29.03 10.78
C LYS A 744 -16.61 29.94 9.57
N VAL A 745 -17.85 30.12 9.10
CA VAL A 745 -18.15 31.01 7.98
C VAL A 745 -17.74 32.44 8.29
N GLY A 746 -17.81 32.86 9.56
CA GLY A 746 -17.35 34.18 10.01
C GLY A 746 -15.94 34.52 9.54
N THR A 747 -15.01 33.56 9.56
CA THR A 747 -13.63 33.78 9.11
C THR A 747 -13.57 34.05 7.60
N LEU A 748 -14.38 33.35 6.79
CA LEU A 748 -14.54 33.63 5.36
C LEU A 748 -15.19 35.01 5.14
N VAL A 749 -16.24 35.33 5.90
CA VAL A 749 -17.00 36.58 5.79
C VAL A 749 -16.14 37.79 6.12
N THR A 750 -15.22 37.69 7.09
CA THR A 750 -14.31 38.82 7.42
C THR A 750 -13.44 39.26 6.24
N VAL A 751 -13.13 38.35 5.31
CA VAL A 751 -12.33 38.66 4.11
C VAL A 751 -13.22 38.99 2.92
N LEU A 752 -14.31 38.23 2.71
CA LEU A 752 -15.23 38.41 1.59
C LEU A 752 -16.05 39.70 1.72
N ALA A 753 -16.45 40.05 2.94
CA ALA A 753 -17.24 41.22 3.27
C ALA A 753 -16.82 41.84 4.63
N PRO A 754 -15.67 42.54 4.67
CA PRO A 754 -15.13 43.10 5.92
C PRO A 754 -16.13 44.00 6.66
N GLY A 755 -16.34 43.71 7.95
CA GLY A 755 -17.27 44.44 8.81
C GLY A 755 -18.73 44.03 8.67
N LYS A 756 -19.03 42.91 8.00
CA LYS A 756 -20.36 42.28 7.98
C LYS A 756 -20.36 40.98 8.80
N ASP A 757 -21.48 40.68 9.44
CA ASP A 757 -21.72 39.38 10.09
C ASP A 757 -22.46 38.39 9.18
N THR A 758 -22.95 38.85 8.02
CA THR A 758 -23.70 38.03 7.06
C THR A 758 -23.44 38.49 5.62
N ILE A 759 -23.50 37.56 4.67
CA ILE A 759 -23.57 37.86 3.24
C ILE A 759 -24.96 37.48 2.73
N THR A 760 -25.65 38.43 2.11
CA THR A 760 -26.97 38.20 1.51
C THR A 760 -26.82 38.21 0.00
N GLY A 761 -27.18 37.11 -0.65
CA GLY A 761 -27.19 36.98 -2.10
C GLY A 761 -28.52 36.43 -2.61
N LEU A 762 -28.58 36.12 -3.90
CA LEU A 762 -29.68 35.39 -4.51
C LEU A 762 -29.28 33.95 -4.84
N ASP A 763 -30.20 33.00 -4.67
CA ASP A 763 -30.02 31.63 -5.15
C ASP A 763 -30.21 31.53 -6.68
N GLY A 764 -30.02 30.32 -7.23
CA GLY A 764 -30.21 30.06 -8.67
C GLY A 764 -31.64 30.29 -9.20
N SER A 765 -32.63 30.43 -8.31
CA SER A 765 -34.02 30.79 -8.63
C SER A 765 -34.35 32.24 -8.30
N ASN A 766 -33.33 33.06 -8.02
CA ASN A 766 -33.41 34.47 -7.61
C ASN A 766 -34.14 34.72 -6.27
N ASN A 767 -34.19 33.73 -5.37
CA ASN A 767 -34.69 33.96 -4.01
C ASN A 767 -33.56 34.47 -3.10
N PRO A 768 -33.84 35.38 -2.16
CA PRO A 768 -32.86 35.80 -1.17
C PRO A 768 -32.32 34.63 -0.36
N PHE A 769 -31.00 34.56 -0.22
CA PHE A 769 -30.29 33.60 0.60
C PHE A 769 -29.28 34.32 1.49
N VAL A 770 -29.24 33.95 2.76
CA VAL A 770 -28.31 34.51 3.75
C VAL A 770 -27.30 33.45 4.16
N ILE A 771 -26.02 33.83 4.04
CA ILE A 771 -24.84 33.16 4.60
C ILE A 771 -24.53 33.82 5.94
N ASP A 772 -24.66 33.09 7.03
CA ASP A 772 -24.46 33.62 8.38
C ASP A 772 -23.03 33.35 8.87
N SER A 773 -22.39 34.32 9.53
CA SER A 773 -21.06 34.13 10.13
C SER A 773 -21.02 33.02 11.19
N ALA A 774 -22.15 32.70 11.82
CA ALA A 774 -22.26 31.62 12.79
C ALA A 774 -22.34 30.23 12.15
N ASP A 775 -22.61 30.13 10.83
CA ASP A 775 -22.69 28.85 10.12
C ASP A 775 -21.32 28.12 10.14
N ASP A 776 -21.36 26.79 10.20
CA ASP A 776 -20.16 25.95 10.15
C ASP A 776 -19.69 25.78 8.69
N VAL A 777 -18.38 25.60 8.49
CA VAL A 777 -17.79 25.29 7.19
C VAL A 777 -17.46 23.80 7.12
N ILE A 778 -17.80 23.17 6.00
CA ILE A 778 -17.33 21.85 5.61
C ILE A 778 -16.50 22.02 4.34
N ILE A 779 -15.25 21.55 4.37
CA ILE A 779 -14.37 21.53 3.19
C ILE A 779 -14.31 20.11 2.66
N GLN A 780 -14.81 19.89 1.45
CA GLN A 780 -14.67 18.60 0.77
C GLN A 780 -13.47 18.65 -0.17
N VAL A 781 -12.60 17.65 -0.09
CA VAL A 781 -11.41 17.51 -0.93
C VAL A 781 -11.56 16.22 -1.74
N ASN A 782 -11.79 16.35 -3.04
CA ASN A 782 -12.06 15.23 -3.94
C ASN A 782 -11.01 15.18 -5.07
N PRO A 783 -10.09 14.20 -5.05
CA PRO A 783 -9.11 14.04 -6.13
C PRO A 783 -9.78 13.49 -7.41
N VAL A 784 -9.77 14.28 -8.49
CA VAL A 784 -10.32 13.86 -9.80
C VAL A 784 -9.35 12.93 -10.53
N LEU A 785 -8.04 13.16 -10.40
CA LEU A 785 -6.98 12.26 -10.84
C LEU A 785 -6.37 11.50 -9.66
N ALA A 786 -5.90 10.28 -9.92
CA ALA A 786 -5.11 9.53 -8.95
C ALA A 786 -3.78 10.27 -8.68
N PRO A 787 -3.39 10.46 -7.40
CA PRO A 787 -2.10 11.04 -7.08
C PRO A 787 -0.95 10.17 -7.58
N VAL A 788 0.14 10.81 -7.97
CA VAL A 788 1.32 10.14 -8.50
C VAL A 788 2.53 10.43 -7.61
N VAL A 789 3.29 9.39 -7.30
CA VAL A 789 4.47 9.44 -6.43
C VAL A 789 5.67 8.89 -7.19
N ARG A 790 6.78 9.63 -7.15
CA ARG A 790 8.08 9.19 -7.65
C ARG A 790 9.16 9.49 -6.64
N PHE A 791 10.27 8.77 -6.71
CA PHE A 791 11.45 9.16 -5.93
C PHE A 791 12.10 10.40 -6.55
N ALA A 792 12.48 11.33 -5.68
CA ALA A 792 13.25 12.49 -6.07
C ALA A 792 14.65 12.04 -6.53
N PRO A 793 15.30 12.78 -7.47
CA PRO A 793 16.67 12.52 -7.84
C PRO A 793 17.60 12.54 -6.63
N LEU A 794 18.51 11.57 -6.57
CA LEU A 794 19.51 11.50 -5.52
C LEU A 794 20.64 12.51 -5.74
N SER A 795 21.41 12.82 -4.69
CA SER A 795 22.50 13.81 -4.75
C SER A 795 23.66 13.42 -5.67
N GLY A 796 23.78 12.13 -6.03
CA GLY A 796 24.87 11.60 -6.86
C GLY A 796 26.22 11.46 -6.14
N GLY A 797 26.26 11.68 -4.81
CA GLY A 797 27.49 11.61 -4.01
C GLY A 797 28.01 10.20 -3.72
N ALA A 798 29.17 10.12 -3.06
CA ALA A 798 29.80 8.84 -2.66
C ALA A 798 29.23 8.26 -1.33
N GLY A 799 28.14 8.81 -0.82
CA GLY A 799 27.55 8.47 0.47
C GLY A 799 26.27 7.65 0.37
N THR A 800 25.48 7.69 1.44
CA THR A 800 24.13 7.12 1.49
C THR A 800 23.14 8.20 1.87
N GLU A 801 21.94 8.14 1.31
CA GLU A 801 20.85 9.07 1.62
C GLU A 801 19.51 8.36 1.61
N LYS A 802 18.52 8.94 2.29
CA LYS A 802 17.14 8.47 2.19
C LYS A 802 16.54 9.03 0.91
N ALA A 803 15.91 8.17 0.11
CA ALA A 803 15.24 8.60 -1.11
C ALA A 803 14.07 9.54 -0.76
N GLY A 804 14.16 10.79 -1.21
CA GLY A 804 13.04 11.73 -1.14
C GLY A 804 11.91 11.32 -2.09
N LEU A 805 10.73 11.89 -1.89
CA LEU A 805 9.56 11.70 -2.74
C LEU A 805 9.21 13.01 -3.45
N THR A 806 8.70 12.90 -4.67
CA THR A 806 7.93 13.95 -5.35
C THR A 806 6.51 13.45 -5.49
N LEU A 807 5.55 14.23 -4.97
CA LEU A 807 4.13 13.94 -4.98
C LEU A 807 3.44 14.92 -5.91
N ASP A 808 2.69 14.40 -6.88
CA ASP A 808 1.84 15.17 -7.77
C ASP A 808 0.38 14.85 -7.47
N PHE A 809 -0.39 15.86 -7.07
CA PHE A 809 -1.84 15.80 -7.02
C PHE A 809 -2.40 16.65 -8.15
N GLY A 810 -2.82 15.97 -9.21
CA GLY A 810 -3.50 16.62 -10.34
C GLY A 810 -4.99 16.77 -10.08
N ASP A 811 -5.54 17.95 -10.37
CA ASP A 811 -6.99 18.21 -10.40
C ASP A 811 -7.74 17.75 -9.13
N LEU A 812 -7.45 18.42 -8.01
CA LEU A 812 -8.22 18.31 -6.78
C LEU A 812 -9.42 19.26 -6.83
N GLU A 813 -10.63 18.71 -6.74
CA GLU A 813 -11.84 19.52 -6.55
C GLU A 813 -12.02 19.81 -5.05
N LEU A 814 -11.93 21.10 -4.70
CA LEU A 814 -12.21 21.61 -3.36
C LEU A 814 -13.62 22.21 -3.35
N ILE A 815 -14.50 21.73 -2.47
CA ILE A 815 -15.86 22.26 -2.33
C ILE A 815 -16.03 22.82 -0.93
N ILE A 816 -16.18 24.14 -0.83
CA ILE A 816 -16.47 24.83 0.43
C ILE A 816 -17.98 24.87 0.59
N LYS A 817 -18.48 24.27 1.67
CA LYS A 817 -19.90 24.25 2.02
C LYS A 817 -20.14 24.96 3.34
N GLY A 818 -21.23 25.71 3.41
CA GLY A 818 -21.78 26.18 4.68
C GLY A 818 -22.80 25.19 5.22
N LYS A 819 -22.87 25.07 6.54
CA LYS A 819 -23.84 24.23 7.25
C LYS A 819 -24.58 25.09 8.27
N LYS A 820 -25.90 25.17 8.07
CA LYS A 820 -26.80 25.91 8.96
C LYS A 820 -27.07 25.13 10.25
N SER A 821 -27.53 25.84 11.27
CA SER A 821 -27.96 25.26 12.56
C SER A 821 -29.05 24.19 12.44
N ASN A 822 -29.82 24.18 11.35
CA ASN A 822 -30.82 23.15 11.03
C ASN A 822 -30.24 21.93 10.30
N ASN A 823 -28.91 21.77 10.24
CA ASN A 823 -28.15 20.75 9.50
C ASN A 823 -28.26 20.79 7.97
N SER A 824 -28.93 21.78 7.38
CA SER A 824 -28.90 21.95 5.91
C SER A 824 -27.53 22.44 5.44
N THR A 825 -27.02 21.86 4.36
CA THR A 825 -25.74 22.26 3.75
C THR A 825 -25.97 22.96 2.43
N TYR A 826 -25.15 23.96 2.12
CA TYR A 826 -25.17 24.70 0.87
C TYR A 826 -23.75 24.94 0.36
N THR A 827 -23.56 25.01 -0.96
CA THR A 827 -22.24 25.23 -1.57
C THR A 827 -21.92 26.72 -1.58
N ILE A 828 -20.82 27.13 -0.96
CA ILE A 828 -20.32 28.50 -0.98
C ILE A 828 -19.53 28.73 -2.28
N ALA A 829 -18.52 27.88 -2.52
CA ALA A 829 -17.67 27.94 -3.70
C ALA A 829 -17.08 26.57 -4.02
N LYS A 830 -16.78 26.34 -5.30
CA LYS A 830 -15.96 25.24 -5.78
C LYS A 830 -14.67 25.76 -6.37
N LEU A 831 -13.59 25.06 -6.11
CA LEU A 831 -12.27 25.37 -6.62
C LEU A 831 -11.64 24.11 -7.20
N ARG A 832 -10.74 24.30 -8.15
CA ARG A 832 -9.82 23.26 -8.58
C ARG A 832 -8.41 23.65 -8.19
N THR A 833 -7.62 22.69 -7.77
CA THR A 833 -6.20 22.92 -7.51
C THR A 833 -5.37 21.75 -7.99
N SER A 834 -4.19 22.06 -8.50
CA SER A 834 -3.17 21.06 -8.79
C SER A 834 -1.92 21.47 -8.06
N LEU A 835 -1.23 20.50 -7.44
CA LEU A 835 -0.02 20.75 -6.67
C LEU A 835 1.03 19.67 -6.90
N THR A 836 2.28 20.10 -6.85
CA THR A 836 3.48 19.27 -6.85
C THR A 836 4.32 19.66 -5.63
N ALA A 837 4.72 18.68 -4.83
CA ALA A 837 5.51 18.92 -3.63
C ALA A 837 6.57 17.84 -3.43
N SER A 838 7.67 18.22 -2.78
CA SER A 838 8.63 17.24 -2.28
C SER A 838 8.17 16.69 -0.93
N GLY A 839 8.60 15.49 -0.59
CA GLY A 839 8.29 14.87 0.69
C GLY A 839 9.25 13.73 1.03
N SER A 840 8.92 13.05 2.12
CA SER A 840 9.62 11.86 2.59
C SER A 840 8.63 10.86 3.17
N ALA A 841 9.00 9.59 3.16
CA ALA A 841 8.27 8.53 3.87
C ALA A 841 9.25 7.73 4.74
N ASP A 842 8.87 7.50 5.99
CA ASP A 842 9.68 6.83 7.00
C ASP A 842 8.86 5.86 7.85
N LEU A 843 9.51 4.82 8.37
CA LEU A 843 8.93 3.88 9.35
C LEU A 843 9.65 4.10 10.67
N LEU A 844 8.90 4.44 11.72
CA LEU A 844 9.44 4.86 13.01
C LEU A 844 8.59 4.36 14.19
N GLU A 845 9.03 4.64 15.41
CA GLU A 845 8.26 4.34 16.62
C GLU A 845 7.12 5.33 16.80
N PHE A 846 5.89 4.84 16.95
CA PHE A 846 4.76 5.73 17.21
C PHE A 846 4.95 6.46 18.55
N SER A 847 4.92 7.80 18.52
CA SER A 847 5.15 8.63 19.71
C SER A 847 4.09 8.45 20.80
N ASN A 848 2.88 8.01 20.43
CA ASN A 848 1.73 7.80 21.31
C ASN A 848 1.48 8.99 22.27
N PRO A 849 1.23 10.21 21.74
CA PRO A 849 1.21 11.42 22.54
C PRO A 849 0.05 11.45 23.56
N THR A 850 -0.97 10.63 23.34
CA THR A 850 -2.14 10.49 24.23
C THR A 850 -1.99 9.38 25.27
N GLY A 851 -0.89 8.60 25.23
CA GLY A 851 -0.64 7.49 26.14
C GLY A 851 -1.67 6.36 26.03
N ASN A 852 -2.29 6.18 24.86
CA ASN A 852 -3.29 5.15 24.66
C ASN A 852 -2.63 3.75 24.70
N PRO A 853 -3.03 2.85 25.62
CA PRO A 853 -2.43 1.52 25.74
C PRO A 853 -2.52 0.68 24.46
N ALA A 854 -3.53 0.92 23.61
CA ALA A 854 -3.69 0.22 22.33
C ALA A 854 -2.54 0.49 21.35
N PHE A 855 -1.86 1.65 21.47
CA PHE A 855 -0.75 2.05 20.60
C PHE A 855 0.62 1.97 21.29
N ALA A 856 0.70 1.36 22.48
CA ALA A 856 2.00 1.13 23.12
C ALA A 856 2.86 0.20 22.25
N ASN A 857 4.14 0.52 22.01
CA ASN A 857 5.05 -0.32 21.21
C ASN A 857 4.57 -0.59 19.76
N THR A 858 3.85 0.34 19.13
CA THR A 858 3.51 0.24 17.69
C THR A 858 4.54 0.95 16.83
N THR A 859 4.78 0.41 15.64
CA THR A 859 5.45 1.13 14.55
C THR A 859 4.47 2.11 13.90
N ALA A 860 4.92 3.26 13.42
CA ALA A 860 4.15 4.20 12.61
C ALA A 860 4.77 4.40 11.23
N LEU A 861 3.91 4.60 10.23
CA LEU A 861 4.26 5.16 8.93
C LEU A 861 4.18 6.68 9.03
N GLN A 862 5.28 7.35 8.72
CA GLN A 862 5.37 8.79 8.58
C GLN A 862 5.42 9.15 7.11
N ILE A 863 4.58 10.07 6.68
CA ILE A 863 4.70 10.77 5.39
C ILE A 863 4.72 12.25 5.69
N GLN A 864 5.75 12.93 5.20
CA GLN A 864 5.92 14.35 5.39
C GLN A 864 6.02 15.04 4.04
N ILE A 865 5.16 16.02 3.80
CA ILE A 865 5.21 16.92 2.65
C ILE A 865 5.96 18.18 3.09
N ASP A 866 6.95 18.60 2.31
CA ASP A 866 7.68 19.83 2.55
C ASP A 866 6.91 21.03 1.97
N PRO A 867 6.31 21.88 2.82
CA PRO A 867 5.51 23.03 2.36
C PRO A 867 6.36 24.10 1.66
N THR A 868 7.68 24.11 1.85
CA THR A 868 8.58 25.10 1.23
C THR A 868 8.92 24.76 -0.22
N SER A 869 8.74 23.50 -0.60
CA SER A 869 9.02 22.97 -1.95
C SER A 869 7.78 22.87 -2.85
N MET A 870 6.63 23.35 -2.38
CA MET A 870 5.34 23.15 -3.03
C MET A 870 5.07 24.19 -4.12
N TYR A 871 4.74 23.69 -5.31
CA TYR A 871 4.17 24.46 -6.41
C TYR A 871 2.69 24.09 -6.53
N TYR A 872 1.81 25.08 -6.65
CA TYR A 872 0.39 24.82 -6.84
C TYR A 872 -0.28 25.96 -7.61
N ILE A 873 -1.41 25.63 -8.21
CA ILE A 873 -2.33 26.60 -8.80
C ILE A 873 -3.73 26.39 -8.23
N VAL A 874 -4.47 27.48 -8.02
CA VAL A 874 -5.87 27.44 -7.59
C VAL A 874 -6.71 28.18 -8.63
N GLU A 875 -7.76 27.55 -9.10
CA GLU A 875 -8.79 28.18 -9.93
C GLU A 875 -10.10 28.16 -9.15
N VAL A 876 -10.67 29.35 -8.91
CA VAL A 876 -12.02 29.49 -8.39
C VAL A 876 -12.99 29.32 -9.56
N LEU A 877 -13.90 28.36 -9.46
CA LEU A 877 -14.85 28.07 -10.53
C LEU A 877 -16.05 29.02 -10.46
N GLU A 878 -16.33 29.69 -11.57
CA GLU A 878 -17.45 30.63 -11.71
C GLU A 878 -18.75 29.92 -12.16
N GLY A 879 -19.86 30.66 -12.12
CA GLY A 879 -21.17 30.24 -12.60
C GLY A 879 -22.10 29.64 -11.53
N PRO A 880 -23.40 29.51 -11.85
CA PRO A 880 -24.46 29.28 -10.86
C PRO A 880 -24.40 27.90 -10.17
N SER A 881 -23.65 26.94 -10.70
CA SER A 881 -23.46 25.61 -10.09
C SER A 881 -22.20 25.51 -9.21
N ASN A 882 -21.23 26.41 -9.40
CA ASN A 882 -19.92 26.36 -8.76
C ASN A 882 -19.76 27.48 -7.72
N ASN A 883 -20.31 28.66 -8.02
CA ASN A 883 -20.38 29.83 -7.17
C ASN A 883 -21.82 30.37 -7.18
N PRO A 884 -22.77 29.66 -6.54
CA PRO A 884 -24.20 29.91 -6.69
C PRO A 884 -24.66 31.28 -6.18
N TYR A 885 -23.86 31.92 -5.32
CA TYR A 885 -24.17 33.22 -4.73
C TYR A 885 -23.40 34.38 -5.36
N GLY A 886 -22.64 34.14 -6.43
CA GLY A 886 -21.87 35.18 -7.12
C GLY A 886 -20.85 35.86 -6.21
N LEU A 887 -20.16 35.10 -5.36
CA LEU A 887 -19.09 35.62 -4.52
C LEU A 887 -17.89 35.98 -5.38
N ASP A 888 -17.25 37.12 -5.09
CA ASP A 888 -16.08 37.57 -5.83
C ASP A 888 -14.96 36.49 -5.86
N PRO A 889 -14.63 35.93 -7.04
CA PRO A 889 -13.61 34.89 -7.17
C PRO A 889 -12.23 35.36 -6.70
N GLU A 890 -11.92 36.64 -6.84
CA GLU A 890 -10.63 37.20 -6.42
C GLU A 890 -10.52 37.23 -4.89
N LYS A 891 -11.58 37.70 -4.22
CA LYS A 891 -11.63 37.65 -2.75
C LYS A 891 -11.63 36.22 -2.23
N MET A 892 -12.33 35.31 -2.93
CA MET A 892 -12.30 33.89 -2.59
C MET A 892 -10.90 33.29 -2.74
N TYR A 893 -10.18 33.63 -3.81
CA TYR A 893 -8.78 33.25 -3.98
C TYR A 893 -7.91 33.78 -2.85
N ARG A 894 -8.04 35.05 -2.46
CA ARG A 894 -7.30 35.64 -1.33
C ARG A 894 -7.58 34.95 0.01
N VAL A 895 -8.75 34.34 0.16
CA VAL A 895 -9.08 33.50 1.31
C VAL A 895 -8.42 32.13 1.20
N VAL A 896 -8.54 31.47 0.06
CA VAL A 896 -8.12 30.06 -0.09
C VAL A 896 -6.62 29.91 -0.28
N ASP A 897 -5.96 30.84 -0.97
CA ASP A 897 -4.53 30.76 -1.27
C ASP A 897 -3.65 30.62 -0.01
N PRO A 898 -3.83 31.45 1.04
CA PRO A 898 -3.15 31.23 2.32
C PRO A 898 -3.52 29.89 2.95
N LEU A 899 -4.79 29.47 2.86
CA LEU A 899 -5.28 28.23 3.47
C LEU A 899 -4.67 26.97 2.87
N VAL A 900 -4.31 26.96 1.58
CA VAL A 900 -3.63 25.79 0.99
C VAL A 900 -2.29 25.55 1.72
N LYS A 901 -1.49 26.60 1.94
CA LYS A 901 -0.21 26.52 2.65
C LYS A 901 -0.35 26.40 4.17
N SER A 902 -1.29 27.13 4.77
CA SER A 902 -1.40 27.27 6.23
C SER A 902 -2.34 26.27 6.89
N LEU A 903 -3.24 25.65 6.12
CA LEU A 903 -4.24 24.70 6.62
C LEU A 903 -4.14 23.34 5.93
N VAL A 904 -4.23 23.27 4.59
CA VAL A 904 -4.32 21.99 3.87
C VAL A 904 -3.04 21.15 4.06
N VAL A 905 -1.86 21.72 3.80
CA VAL A 905 -0.59 20.98 3.98
C VAL A 905 -0.32 20.63 5.44
N PRO A 906 -0.45 21.55 6.42
CA PRO A 906 -0.32 21.19 7.82
C PRO A 906 -1.34 20.15 8.28
N LEU A 907 -2.57 20.16 7.76
CA LEU A 907 -3.58 19.15 8.08
C LEU A 907 -3.21 17.79 7.48
N LEU A 908 -2.80 17.73 6.21
CA LEU A 908 -2.33 16.51 5.57
C LEU A 908 -1.11 15.94 6.30
N ASN A 909 -0.12 16.79 6.61
CA ASN A 909 1.02 16.40 7.42
C ASN A 909 0.55 15.92 8.80
N ASN A 910 -0.37 16.59 9.49
CA ASN A 910 -0.88 16.14 10.79
C ASN A 910 -1.56 14.76 10.74
N ILE A 911 -2.30 14.47 9.67
CA ILE A 911 -2.96 13.16 9.48
C ILE A 911 -1.90 12.08 9.21
N LEU A 912 -0.91 12.41 8.39
CA LEU A 912 0.07 11.47 7.86
C LEU A 912 1.41 11.45 8.64
N TYR A 913 1.56 12.30 9.66
CA TYR A 913 2.83 12.51 10.38
C TYR A 913 3.29 11.24 11.07
N GLU A 914 2.37 10.53 11.73
CA GLU A 914 2.60 9.23 12.36
C GLU A 914 1.31 8.42 12.35
N VAL A 915 1.14 7.57 11.35
CA VAL A 915 0.01 6.63 11.26
C VAL A 915 0.45 5.30 11.90
N PRO A 916 -0.01 4.96 13.12
CA PRO A 916 0.40 3.72 13.77
C PRO A 916 -0.12 2.50 12.99
N LEU A 917 0.72 1.48 12.85
CA LEU A 917 0.38 0.22 12.21
C LEU A 917 -0.24 -0.74 13.23
N ALA A 918 -1.09 -1.64 12.76
CA ALA A 918 -1.69 -2.67 13.60
C ALA A 918 -0.60 -3.59 14.20
N LYS A 919 -0.73 -3.94 15.48
CA LYS A 919 0.18 -4.87 16.17
C LYS A 919 0.10 -6.30 15.69
N GLN A 920 -1.02 -6.68 15.09
CA GLN A 920 -1.27 -8.04 14.64
C GLN A 920 -1.92 -7.97 13.27
N ILE A 921 -1.33 -8.67 12.30
CA ILE A 921 -1.90 -8.84 10.97
C ILE A 921 -2.33 -10.29 10.83
N PRO A 922 -3.63 -10.60 10.69
CA PRO A 922 -4.07 -11.98 10.53
C PRO A 922 -3.51 -12.57 9.22
N LEU A 923 -2.95 -13.77 9.33
CA LEU A 923 -2.63 -14.63 8.19
C LEU A 923 -3.96 -15.29 7.73
N SER A 924 -4.11 -15.57 6.43
CA SER A 924 -5.46 -15.79 5.89
C SER A 924 -6.21 -16.96 6.53
N THR A 925 -7.52 -16.78 6.65
CA THR A 925 -8.47 -17.78 7.14
C THR A 925 -8.92 -18.73 6.01
N SER A 926 -8.15 -18.93 4.95
CA SER A 926 -8.50 -19.89 3.90
C SER A 926 -8.26 -21.33 4.38
N VAL A 927 -9.15 -22.25 4.03
CA VAL A 927 -9.04 -23.68 4.40
C VAL A 927 -8.05 -24.40 3.49
N SER A 928 -7.87 -23.90 2.28
CA SER A 928 -6.98 -24.48 1.28
C SER A 928 -5.52 -24.09 1.49
N ASN A 929 -5.24 -22.89 2.02
CA ASN A 929 -3.89 -22.31 2.02
C ASN A 929 -3.46 -21.71 3.37
N GLY A 930 -4.29 -21.75 4.43
CA GLY A 930 -4.05 -20.99 5.68
C GLY A 930 -3.26 -21.71 6.77
N LEU A 931 -2.57 -20.92 7.61
CA LEU A 931 -2.00 -21.34 8.90
C LEU A 931 -3.08 -21.20 9.98
N ARG A 932 -3.46 -22.31 10.62
CA ARG A 932 -4.60 -22.32 11.54
C ARG A 932 -4.35 -23.18 12.76
N THR A 933 -5.00 -22.80 13.85
CA THR A 933 -5.29 -23.68 14.97
C THR A 933 -6.76 -24.07 14.91
N GLY A 934 -7.16 -25.13 15.63
CA GLY A 934 -8.59 -25.47 15.75
C GLY A 934 -9.46 -24.29 16.27
N ALA A 935 -8.84 -23.27 16.87
CA ALA A 935 -9.48 -22.10 17.48
C ALA A 935 -9.48 -20.82 16.60
N GLY A 936 -8.73 -20.75 15.51
CA GLY A 936 -8.69 -19.55 14.64
C GLY A 936 -7.48 -19.50 13.69
N ALA A 937 -7.27 -18.36 13.02
CA ALA A 937 -6.11 -18.15 12.15
C ALA A 937 -4.92 -17.54 12.89
N CYS A 938 -3.71 -17.92 12.49
CA CYS A 938 -2.48 -17.30 12.99
C CYS A 938 -2.34 -15.84 12.52
N TRP A 939 -1.45 -15.06 13.11
CA TRP A 939 -1.17 -13.66 12.79
C TRP A 939 0.33 -13.36 12.78
N LEU A 940 0.75 -12.38 11.99
CA LEU A 940 2.06 -11.75 12.08
C LEU A 940 2.07 -10.77 13.24
N ASN A 941 3.03 -10.89 14.16
CA ASN A 941 3.15 -10.06 15.34
C ASN A 941 4.05 -8.84 15.07
N LEU A 942 3.42 -7.72 14.73
CA LEU A 942 4.07 -6.42 14.49
C LEU A 942 4.24 -5.57 15.76
N ASP A 943 4.07 -6.13 16.97
CA ASP A 943 4.49 -5.43 18.19
C ASP A 943 5.98 -5.14 18.09
N ARG A 944 6.40 -3.90 18.38
CA ARG A 944 7.78 -3.45 18.18
C ARG A 944 8.80 -4.20 19.04
N ASN A 945 8.34 -4.81 20.14
CA ASN A 945 9.19 -5.69 20.96
C ASN A 945 9.46 -7.05 20.28
N VAL A 946 8.63 -7.43 19.31
CA VAL A 946 8.76 -8.67 18.54
C VAL A 946 9.36 -8.41 17.16
N ILE A 947 8.87 -7.39 16.44
CA ILE A 947 9.39 -7.00 15.13
C ILE A 947 9.64 -5.49 15.10
N ARG A 948 10.90 -5.11 14.86
CA ARG A 948 11.27 -3.73 14.55
C ARG A 948 11.19 -3.51 13.04
N VAL A 949 10.48 -2.47 12.62
CA VAL A 949 10.45 -2.03 11.23
C VAL A 949 11.06 -0.65 11.12
N GLU A 950 12.00 -0.46 10.20
CA GLU A 950 12.68 0.82 9.97
C GLU A 950 13.00 1.05 8.49
N THR A 951 13.06 2.31 8.07
CA THR A 951 13.60 2.72 6.77
C THR A 951 15.10 2.98 6.85
N LEU A 952 15.84 2.53 5.85
CA LEU A 952 17.28 2.63 5.73
C LEU A 952 17.67 3.52 4.54
N PRO A 953 18.84 4.19 4.58
CA PRO A 953 19.33 4.96 3.45
C PRO A 953 19.87 4.04 2.33
N ILE A 954 19.88 4.54 1.10
CA ILE A 954 20.39 3.88 -0.11
C ILE A 954 21.65 4.60 -0.62
N PRO A 955 22.46 4.02 -1.52
CA PRO A 955 23.60 4.71 -2.11
C PRO A 955 23.15 5.99 -2.83
N SER A 956 23.81 7.11 -2.56
CA SER A 956 23.49 8.41 -3.19
C SER A 956 23.70 8.42 -4.71
N ASN A 957 24.38 7.41 -5.27
CA ASN A 957 24.60 7.23 -6.71
C ASN A 957 23.69 6.16 -7.34
N GLU A 958 22.66 5.69 -6.64
CA GLU A 958 21.67 4.76 -7.19
C GLU A 958 20.89 5.43 -8.34
N THR A 959 20.86 4.79 -9.51
CA THR A 959 20.20 5.33 -10.70
C THR A 959 18.70 5.10 -10.70
N ASN A 960 18.23 4.06 -10.00
CA ASN A 960 16.83 3.73 -9.84
C ASN A 960 16.50 3.71 -8.34
N PRO A 961 16.21 4.88 -7.73
CA PRO A 961 15.97 4.96 -6.30
C PRO A 961 14.81 4.08 -5.84
N TYR A 962 14.89 3.57 -4.61
CA TYR A 962 13.89 2.70 -4.01
C TYR A 962 13.72 3.01 -2.51
N LEU A 963 12.55 2.66 -1.97
CA LEU A 963 12.34 2.65 -0.53
C LEU A 963 13.05 1.42 0.04
N PHE A 964 14.02 1.63 0.92
CA PHE A 964 14.75 0.56 1.57
C PHE A 964 14.24 0.36 2.99
N ALA A 965 13.59 -0.77 3.26
CA ALA A 965 12.99 -1.10 4.54
C ALA A 965 13.64 -2.34 5.15
N ARG A 966 13.66 -2.41 6.48
CA ARG A 966 14.14 -3.54 7.28
C ARG A 966 13.07 -3.99 8.24
N LEU A 967 12.85 -5.31 8.32
CA LEU A 967 12.05 -5.95 9.36
C LEU A 967 12.95 -6.88 10.17
N GLU A 968 13.21 -6.52 11.42
CA GLU A 968 14.09 -7.24 12.33
C GLU A 968 13.28 -7.92 13.43
N ALA A 969 13.41 -9.24 13.58
CA ALA A 969 12.86 -9.95 14.72
C ALA A 969 13.68 -9.64 15.99
N MET A 970 13.06 -9.00 16.97
CA MET A 970 13.68 -8.50 18.20
C MET A 970 13.57 -9.46 19.39
N THR A 971 12.61 -10.39 19.34
CA THR A 971 12.40 -11.42 20.36
C THR A 971 13.57 -12.41 20.45
N SER A 972 13.73 -13.05 21.62
CA SER A 972 14.69 -14.15 21.81
C SER A 972 14.23 -15.44 21.15
N ASP A 973 12.91 -15.70 21.10
CA ASP A 973 12.35 -16.78 20.30
C ASP A 973 11.80 -16.20 18.99
N LYS A 974 12.59 -16.32 17.92
CA LYS A 974 12.24 -15.81 16.59
C LYS A 974 10.94 -16.40 16.02
N GLY A 975 10.45 -17.52 16.57
CA GLY A 975 9.17 -18.11 16.20
C GLY A 975 7.94 -17.30 16.63
N GLU A 976 8.07 -16.39 17.61
CA GLU A 976 6.98 -15.51 18.08
C GLU A 976 6.57 -14.43 17.05
N VAL A 977 7.34 -14.29 15.97
CA VAL A 977 6.98 -13.48 14.79
C VAL A 977 5.63 -13.91 14.23
N ILE A 978 5.28 -15.21 14.33
CA ILE A 978 3.94 -15.72 14.02
C ILE A 978 3.24 -16.09 15.32
N GLY A 979 2.16 -15.42 15.68
CA GLY A 979 1.28 -15.84 16.78
C GLY A 979 0.14 -16.72 16.27
N CYS A 980 -0.33 -17.67 17.07
CA CYS A 980 -1.47 -18.53 16.73
C CYS A 980 -2.42 -18.63 17.95
N PRO A 981 -3.76 -18.70 17.74
CA PRO A 981 -4.74 -18.73 18.83
C PRO A 981 -4.83 -20.06 19.58
#